data_AF-A0A6P6UZ22-F1
#
_entry.id   AF-A0A6P6UZ22-F1
#
_cell.length_a   1.000
_cell.length_b   1.000
_cell.length_c   1.000
_cell.angle_alpha   90.00
_cell.angle_beta   90.00
_cell.angle_gamma   90.00
#
_symmetry.space_group_name_H-M   'P 1'
#
loop_
_entity.id
_entity.type
_entity.pdbx_description
1 polymer ?
#
loop_
_entity_poly.entity_id
_entity_poly.type
_entity_poly.pdbx_seq_one_letter_code
_entity_poly.pdbx_strand_id
1 'polypeptide(L)'
;MEEFNEAIFSCGLADVGFDGPQFTWTNGTVWQRLDRAIANSAWMDTFDVTKVSHLVRGRSDHAPLLIKCGMHKAHSSSFRFLNVWANHSSFMDVVRDAWQVPVQAGGMLGFHQRLSSVKHKLRCWSRQSFGDIFQTVQVAEETLRHCQEEFDAARDDSSRMQLREAQARYARALGVECEYWRQKSAIRWIQQGDANTKFFHSIVKQRRNANFVSRVRDGTGCWLEEEEDIRNSAVQYFEKLLTSDREDRATPSLDFPLPSITAADNMMFQQLPSLQEVKEVVFSMSKDSAPGPDGFGAGFYQECWSIIHRELLEAVQEFFKGAPQPRGFSSALIVLIPKVTGAAKWQEFRPISLCNQSSKIISKVLTNRLNLILPNLISSWQSGFVPGRSIADNILVAQELAQDIDRKLTCPNLMLKLDMEKAYDRVEWSFLIFMLRRFGFQEWGVDLLFRTLSNNWFSLLINGSSAGYFKSSRGVRQGDPLSPALFLLVAEFLGWGMHHLFCQDESRFYVSPGLRVPYLAFADDTLVFTRCSEGGLTSLKTFFDSYQAFSGQKINAHKSCFILSTRASSTHGSMVASTLHFQQQFLPFTYLGAPVFKGRTTCVLFDPLVAKVQARLSHWSSRLLSSGGKLVLLRHVLTSMPMYLLQVMDPPRAVLLRLGKLCNAFLWDKPAGTRGIHWTSWETICFPVAEGGLGFRSFADMCSAFACKLWWRLRKNESLWASFMHAKYVRGKHPIQVTVARPSPTWRRLEGIRRVAENHIRWCVGRGFVDLWYDRWLFEVPLADLVSIPDPPHMLLAEFFDDRGCNVEKLQQWVPAQLVHQIQDIQLFPEQQDRMVWVGSPTGEFATKAAWEVSRLKHNASMLDGFVWTRIVPLKISFFAWKVLRNLIPLETVLQRRGVPLASRCPCCLLEQESLVHLFVKGPVAREVWRSFCQRFGIIDPRFSSVSAMVLAWLTSTSLVSRDHIRTVVPIVILWFLWKARNKALFEGEIFEARRVVSAVDEFVKQLGATARLSAAHFRGDMGDPWIGRCTRPVKRKTAQAVSWSRPPWQHVKLNTDASVSNKRAYGGGLLRDSDGQLIFAYYKEFGELDVLLAESTSLLHGLQLCSDLAPGPLLVEVDSKSLVDLLNAGATSNWPLCNTLRRIRALLSSLSAAVSHIFREANASADALAGLRMPSELFCTSLPQLPRGVRARVCLDSREVSSLRWQPG
;
A
#
# COMPACT_ATOMS: atom_id res chain seq x y z
N MET A 1 20.45 28.27 11.83
CA MET A 1 20.20 27.14 10.91
C MET A 1 18.77 27.11 10.37
N GLU A 2 17.73 27.30 11.19
CA GLU A 2 16.34 27.36 10.69
C GLU A 2 16.15 28.50 9.68
N GLU A 3 16.65 29.71 9.96
CA GLU A 3 16.59 30.85 9.02
C GLU A 3 17.32 30.60 7.69
N PHE A 4 18.49 29.96 7.72
CA PHE A 4 19.23 29.59 6.50
C PHE A 4 18.47 28.58 5.65
N ASN A 5 17.85 27.57 6.28
CA ASN A 5 17.00 26.61 5.59
C ASN A 5 15.71 27.27 5.05
N GLU A 6 15.15 28.24 5.77
CA GLU A 6 14.02 29.06 5.32
C GLU A 6 14.41 29.92 4.11
N ALA A 7 15.63 30.48 4.07
CA ALA A 7 16.16 31.23 2.93
C ALA A 7 16.36 30.35 1.69
N ILE A 8 16.98 29.17 1.83
CA ILE A 8 17.12 28.20 0.73
C ILE A 8 15.75 27.82 0.15
N PHE A 9 14.78 27.55 1.02
CA PHE A 9 13.41 27.24 0.62
C PHE A 9 12.75 28.40 -0.12
N SER A 10 12.86 29.61 0.43
CA SER A 10 12.27 30.84 -0.11
C SER A 10 12.81 31.20 -1.49
N CYS A 11 14.10 30.96 -1.72
CA CYS A 11 14.78 31.21 -3.00
C CYS A 11 14.59 30.07 -4.02
N GLY A 12 13.99 28.95 -3.63
CA GLY A 12 13.81 27.78 -4.51
C GLY A 12 15.14 27.14 -4.94
N LEU A 13 16.13 27.18 -4.05
CA LEU A 13 17.48 26.67 -4.28
C LEU A 13 17.57 25.21 -3.81
N ALA A 14 18.26 24.38 -4.58
CA ALA A 14 18.53 22.99 -4.25
C ALA A 14 20.05 22.75 -4.16
N ASP A 15 20.48 21.93 -3.20
CA ASP A 15 21.88 21.52 -3.05
C ASP A 15 22.32 20.73 -4.29
N VAL A 16 23.32 21.24 -5.00
CA VAL A 16 23.97 20.54 -6.10
C VAL A 16 25.04 19.68 -5.44
N GLY A 17 24.74 18.38 -5.29
CA GLY A 17 25.63 17.43 -4.59
C GLY A 17 27.10 17.57 -5.00
N PHE A 18 28.00 17.13 -4.12
CA PHE A 18 29.43 17.39 -4.24
C PHE A 18 30.29 16.12 -4.28
N ASP A 19 31.50 16.27 -4.81
CA ASP A 19 32.57 15.27 -4.82
C ASP A 19 33.78 15.78 -4.03
N GLY A 20 34.41 14.99 -3.16
CA GLY A 20 35.61 15.39 -2.39
C GLY A 20 35.42 15.30 -0.87
N PRO A 21 36.29 15.93 -0.06
CA PRO A 21 36.22 15.85 1.41
C PRO A 21 34.85 16.26 1.95
N GLN A 22 34.29 15.48 2.88
CA GLN A 22 32.94 15.72 3.42
C GLN A 22 32.80 17.09 4.09
N PHE A 23 33.89 17.57 4.72
CA PHE A 23 33.95 18.83 5.44
C PHE A 23 34.74 19.84 4.63
N THR A 24 34.15 21.01 4.43
CA THR A 24 34.81 22.11 3.73
C THR A 24 35.58 23.00 4.70
N TRP A 25 35.22 23.03 5.98
CA TRP A 25 35.86 23.88 6.97
C TRP A 25 36.41 23.11 8.17
N THR A 26 37.50 23.61 8.77
CA THR A 26 38.01 23.14 10.06
C THR A 26 38.86 24.15 10.79
N ASN A 27 38.76 24.18 12.12
CA ASN A 27 39.69 24.87 13.01
C ASN A 27 40.68 23.91 13.71
N GLY A 28 40.78 22.65 13.26
CA GLY A 28 41.64 21.61 13.85
C GLY A 28 41.00 20.77 14.96
N THR A 29 39.92 21.23 15.58
CA THR A 29 39.18 20.46 16.61
C THR A 29 37.75 20.12 16.17
N VAL A 30 37.17 20.93 15.29
CA VAL A 30 35.82 20.77 14.75
C VAL A 30 35.87 20.73 13.23
N TRP A 31 35.11 19.81 12.64
CA TRP A 31 34.95 19.66 11.19
C TRP A 31 33.51 19.94 10.79
N GLN A 32 33.30 20.91 9.89
CA GLN A 32 31.97 21.23 9.39
C GLN A 32 31.98 21.46 7.88
N ARG A 33 30.82 21.21 7.25
CA ARG A 33 30.57 21.57 5.85
C ARG A 33 29.81 22.90 5.83
N LEU A 34 30.57 23.99 5.74
CA LEU A 34 30.04 25.35 5.68
C LEU A 34 29.79 25.79 4.22
N ASP A 35 30.62 25.34 3.29
CA ASP A 35 30.60 25.78 1.90
C ASP A 35 29.75 24.83 1.07
N ARG A 36 28.79 25.38 0.31
CA ARG A 36 27.85 24.62 -0.51
C ARG A 36 27.54 25.36 -1.79
N ALA A 37 27.42 24.61 -2.89
CA ALA A 37 26.82 25.11 -4.10
C ALA A 37 25.33 24.74 -4.12
N ILE A 38 24.48 25.73 -4.36
CA ILE A 38 23.04 25.57 -4.45
C ILE A 38 22.56 26.18 -5.77
N ALA A 39 21.67 25.48 -6.48
CA ALA A 39 21.19 25.87 -7.80
C ALA A 39 19.67 25.97 -7.83
N ASN A 40 19.16 26.93 -8.60
CA ASN A 40 17.73 27.05 -8.90
C ASN A 40 17.38 26.29 -10.19
N SER A 41 16.09 26.29 -10.56
CA SER A 41 15.61 25.63 -11.78
C SER A 41 16.24 26.19 -13.06
N ALA A 42 16.47 27.50 -13.14
CA ALA A 42 17.04 28.14 -14.32
C ALA A 42 18.46 27.63 -14.62
N TRP A 43 19.28 27.47 -13.58
CA TRP A 43 20.61 26.86 -13.71
C TRP A 43 20.54 25.41 -14.19
N MET A 44 19.66 24.62 -13.58
CA MET A 44 19.46 23.20 -13.92
C MET A 44 18.86 23.01 -15.33
N ASP A 45 18.20 24.03 -15.89
CA ASP A 45 17.71 24.02 -17.27
C ASP A 45 18.81 24.36 -18.28
N THR A 46 19.81 25.15 -17.87
CA THR A 46 20.94 25.55 -18.72
C THR A 46 22.00 24.44 -18.82
N PHE A 47 22.23 23.69 -17.74
CA PHE A 47 23.27 22.66 -17.69
C PHE A 47 22.68 21.28 -17.35
N ASP A 48 22.84 20.32 -18.27
CA ASP A 48 22.35 18.94 -18.08
C ASP A 48 23.01 18.22 -16.91
N VAL A 49 24.30 18.52 -16.67
CA VAL A 49 25.08 18.03 -15.55
C VAL A 49 25.81 19.20 -14.91
N THR A 50 25.57 19.42 -13.61
CA THR A 50 26.35 20.34 -12.79
C THR A 50 27.12 19.53 -11.74
N LYS A 51 28.45 19.61 -11.78
CA LYS A 51 29.37 18.93 -10.86
C LYS A 51 29.95 19.95 -9.89
N VAL A 52 29.97 19.62 -8.61
CA VAL A 52 30.61 20.42 -7.56
C VAL A 52 31.71 19.57 -6.94
N SER A 53 32.92 20.10 -6.81
CA SER A 53 34.06 19.39 -6.23
C SER A 53 34.71 20.19 -5.12
N HIS A 54 34.87 19.57 -3.95
CA HIS A 54 35.65 20.12 -2.85
C HIS A 54 37.13 19.85 -3.13
N LEU A 55 37.90 20.90 -3.34
CA LEU A 55 39.34 20.84 -3.58
C LEU A 55 40.10 20.73 -2.25
N VAL A 56 41.40 20.43 -2.34
CA VAL A 56 42.26 20.29 -1.16
C VAL A 56 42.37 21.63 -0.44
N ARG A 57 42.27 21.59 0.90
CA ARG A 57 42.55 22.73 1.76
C ARG A 57 44.04 23.07 1.68
N GLY A 58 44.36 24.21 1.09
CA GLY A 58 45.71 24.76 1.04
C GLY A 58 46.03 25.49 2.34
N ARG A 59 46.37 26.78 2.25
CA ARG A 59 46.61 27.65 3.43
C ARG A 59 45.33 28.17 4.11
N SER A 60 44.15 27.81 3.61
CA SER A 60 42.86 28.21 4.16
C SER A 60 42.27 27.11 5.03
N ASP A 61 41.56 27.52 6.08
CA ASP A 61 40.68 26.68 6.89
C ASP A 61 39.45 26.17 6.11
N HIS A 62 39.13 26.80 4.97
CA HIS A 62 38.12 26.40 4.00
C HIS A 62 38.69 25.64 2.79
N ALA A 63 37.90 24.71 2.26
CA ALA A 63 38.15 23.94 1.05
C ALA A 63 37.54 24.70 -0.15
N PRO A 64 38.33 25.02 -1.19
CA PRO A 64 37.79 25.66 -2.39
C PRO A 64 36.75 24.77 -3.08
N LEU A 65 35.68 25.37 -3.60
CA LEU A 65 34.66 24.67 -4.39
C LEU A 65 34.91 24.89 -5.89
N LEU A 66 35.06 23.81 -6.65
CA LEU A 66 35.12 23.84 -8.12
C LEU A 66 33.77 23.40 -8.70
N ILE A 67 33.12 24.27 -9.46
CA ILE A 67 31.87 23.95 -10.15
C ILE A 67 32.17 23.75 -11.63
N LYS A 68 31.92 22.55 -12.16
CA LYS A 68 32.02 22.22 -13.59
C LYS A 68 30.61 22.01 -14.15
N CYS A 69 30.33 22.63 -15.30
CA CYS A 69 29.05 22.50 -15.98
C CYS A 69 29.26 21.94 -17.38
N GLY A 70 28.42 21.00 -17.83
CA GLY A 70 28.55 20.39 -19.14
C GLY A 70 27.22 20.01 -19.78
N MET A 71 27.22 19.96 -21.12
CA MET A 71 26.16 19.35 -21.93
C MET A 71 26.56 17.90 -22.25
N HIS A 72 25.69 16.94 -21.97
CA HIS A 72 26.01 15.52 -22.17
C HIS A 72 26.00 15.20 -23.67
N LYS A 73 27.07 14.62 -24.23
CA LYS A 73 27.03 14.07 -25.60
C LYS A 73 26.04 12.89 -25.63
N ALA A 74 25.09 12.91 -26.56
CA ALA A 74 24.05 11.90 -26.65
C ALA A 74 24.64 10.56 -27.13
N HIS A 75 24.71 9.55 -26.26
CA HIS A 75 24.96 8.17 -26.68
C HIS A 75 23.68 7.53 -27.22
N SER A 76 23.81 6.54 -28.11
CA SER A 76 22.67 5.78 -28.63
C SER A 76 21.92 5.10 -27.48
N SER A 77 20.69 5.54 -27.22
CA SER A 77 19.90 4.99 -26.12
C SER A 77 19.50 3.53 -26.37
N SER A 78 19.56 2.71 -25.30
CA SER A 78 19.05 1.34 -25.35
C SER A 78 17.52 1.33 -25.51
N PHE A 79 17.00 0.32 -26.22
CA PHE A 79 15.55 0.17 -26.38
C PHE A 79 14.87 0.01 -25.03
N ARG A 80 13.77 0.74 -24.82
CA ARG A 80 12.87 0.56 -23.69
C ARG A 80 11.44 0.75 -24.15
N PHE A 81 10.58 -0.19 -23.77
CA PHE A 81 9.14 -0.10 -24.01
C PHE A 81 8.54 1.11 -23.29
N LEU A 82 7.78 1.94 -24.01
CA LEU A 82 7.05 3.06 -23.44
C LEU A 82 5.59 2.67 -23.24
N ASN A 83 5.07 2.85 -22.02
CA ASN A 83 3.69 2.47 -21.69
C ASN A 83 2.64 3.24 -22.52
N VAL A 84 2.99 4.44 -23.00
CA VAL A 84 2.15 5.24 -23.90
C VAL A 84 1.90 4.56 -25.24
N TRP A 85 2.80 3.68 -25.71
CA TRP A 85 2.63 2.96 -26.97
C TRP A 85 1.39 2.06 -26.97
N ALA A 86 1.05 1.48 -25.82
CA ALA A 86 -0.13 0.62 -25.68
C ALA A 86 -1.46 1.34 -25.94
N ASN A 87 -1.48 2.67 -25.83
CA ASN A 87 -2.70 3.47 -26.08
C ASN A 87 -2.89 3.81 -27.57
N HIS A 88 -1.92 3.51 -28.43
CA HIS A 88 -2.03 3.76 -29.86
C HIS A 88 -2.85 2.65 -30.54
N SER A 89 -3.78 3.02 -31.43
CA SER A 89 -4.73 2.07 -32.04
C SER A 89 -4.04 0.93 -32.80
N SER A 90 -2.97 1.24 -33.55
CA SER A 90 -2.22 0.25 -34.34
C SER A 90 -1.22 -0.60 -33.55
N PHE A 91 -1.03 -0.34 -32.25
CA PHE A 91 0.02 -0.99 -31.47
C PHE A 91 -0.13 -2.51 -31.42
N MET A 92 -1.35 -3.00 -31.14
CA MET A 92 -1.61 -4.43 -31.01
C MET A 92 -1.41 -5.18 -32.33
N ASP A 93 -1.71 -4.54 -33.46
CA ASP A 93 -1.54 -5.15 -34.78
C ASP A 93 -0.05 -5.26 -35.14
N VAL A 94 0.74 -4.21 -34.88
CA VAL A 94 2.21 -4.24 -35.07
C VAL A 94 2.86 -5.36 -34.25
N VAL A 95 2.42 -5.54 -32.99
CA VAL A 95 2.93 -6.64 -32.14
C VAL A 95 2.48 -8.00 -32.68
N ARG A 96 1.23 -8.16 -33.09
CA ARG A 96 0.70 -9.42 -33.64
C ARG A 96 1.45 -9.83 -34.91
N ASP A 97 1.66 -8.90 -35.83
CA ASP A 97 2.38 -9.13 -37.08
C ASP A 97 3.86 -9.42 -36.84
N ALA A 98 4.47 -8.83 -35.81
CA ALA A 98 5.84 -9.15 -35.41
C ALA A 98 5.93 -10.54 -34.78
N TRP A 99 4.94 -10.91 -33.98
CA TRP A 99 4.90 -12.16 -33.22
C TRP A 99 4.68 -13.37 -34.11
N GLN A 100 3.90 -13.25 -35.19
CA GLN A 100 3.59 -14.34 -36.13
C GLN A 100 4.75 -14.73 -37.05
N VAL A 101 5.84 -13.94 -37.10
CA VAL A 101 7.03 -14.29 -37.88
C VAL A 101 7.58 -15.65 -37.41
N PRO A 102 7.78 -16.65 -38.30
CA PRO A 102 8.30 -17.95 -37.91
C PRO A 102 9.68 -17.84 -37.25
N VAL A 103 9.90 -18.60 -36.17
CA VAL A 103 11.19 -18.71 -35.49
C VAL A 103 11.68 -20.15 -35.55
N GLN A 104 13.00 -20.35 -35.60
CA GLN A 104 13.61 -21.67 -35.81
C GLN A 104 13.57 -22.56 -34.56
N ALA A 105 13.31 -22.00 -33.37
CA ALA A 105 13.30 -22.71 -32.10
C ALA A 105 11.99 -22.48 -31.33
N GLY A 106 11.56 -23.47 -30.55
CA GLY A 106 10.47 -23.35 -29.56
C GLY A 106 10.97 -22.86 -28.19
N GLY A 107 10.09 -22.89 -27.18
CA GLY A 107 10.47 -22.67 -25.78
C GLY A 107 11.08 -21.30 -25.49
N MET A 108 12.05 -21.25 -24.58
CA MET A 108 12.73 -20.03 -24.13
C MET A 108 13.47 -19.30 -25.25
N LEU A 109 14.15 -20.05 -26.13
CA LEU A 109 14.90 -19.47 -27.25
C LEU A 109 13.96 -18.86 -28.29
N GLY A 110 12.91 -19.60 -28.67
CA GLY A 110 11.87 -19.11 -29.57
C GLY A 110 11.18 -17.85 -29.05
N PHE A 111 10.82 -17.85 -27.77
CA PHE A 111 10.21 -16.70 -27.10
C PHE A 111 11.13 -15.46 -27.14
N HIS A 112 12.42 -15.63 -26.86
CA HIS A 112 13.39 -14.55 -26.94
C HIS A 112 13.56 -14.01 -28.37
N GLN A 113 13.59 -14.89 -29.38
CA GLN A 113 13.67 -14.49 -30.79
C GLN A 113 12.43 -13.69 -31.23
N ARG A 114 11.23 -14.10 -30.81
CA ARG A 114 9.98 -13.36 -31.06
C ARG A 114 10.01 -11.97 -30.42
N LEU A 115 10.47 -11.86 -29.16
CA LEU A 115 10.67 -10.55 -28.52
C LEU A 115 11.67 -9.66 -29.28
N SER A 116 12.75 -10.23 -29.80
CA SER A 116 13.72 -9.49 -30.63
C SER A 116 13.09 -8.96 -31.92
N SER A 117 12.26 -9.77 -32.59
CA SER A 117 11.47 -9.35 -33.77
C SER A 117 10.53 -8.19 -33.43
N VAL A 118 9.76 -8.31 -32.32
CA VAL A 118 8.87 -7.24 -31.82
C VAL A 118 9.67 -5.97 -31.55
N LYS A 119 10.82 -6.07 -30.88
CA LYS A 119 11.69 -4.92 -30.58
C LYS A 119 12.12 -4.20 -31.84
N HIS A 120 12.50 -4.92 -32.89
CA HIS A 120 12.89 -4.31 -34.16
C HIS A 120 11.70 -3.59 -34.82
N LYS A 121 10.54 -4.25 -34.94
CA LYS A 121 9.34 -3.63 -35.53
C LYS A 121 8.87 -2.41 -34.73
N LEU A 122 8.84 -2.48 -33.40
CA LEU A 122 8.44 -1.37 -32.53
C LEU A 122 9.41 -0.18 -32.61
N ARG A 123 10.72 -0.40 -32.82
CA ARG A 123 11.67 0.69 -33.04
C ARG A 123 11.36 1.47 -34.32
N CYS A 124 11.11 0.76 -35.42
CA CYS A 124 10.75 1.37 -36.70
C CYS A 124 9.41 2.10 -36.60
N TRP A 125 8.40 1.42 -36.06
CA TRP A 125 7.06 1.99 -35.86
C TRP A 125 7.07 3.21 -34.93
N SER A 126 7.80 3.18 -33.80
CA SER A 126 7.87 4.32 -32.88
C SER A 126 8.50 5.55 -33.55
N ARG A 127 9.51 5.38 -34.40
CA ARG A 127 10.12 6.49 -35.14
C ARG A 127 9.13 7.11 -36.12
N GLN A 128 8.33 6.28 -36.79
CA GLN A 128 7.33 6.72 -37.77
C GLN A 128 6.08 7.35 -37.13
N SER A 129 5.57 6.79 -36.03
CA SER A 129 4.31 7.21 -35.40
C SER A 129 4.47 8.28 -34.33
N PHE A 130 5.57 8.30 -33.58
CA PHE A 130 5.78 9.25 -32.47
C PHE A 130 6.88 10.28 -32.73
N GLY A 131 7.87 9.98 -33.60
CA GLY A 131 8.97 10.90 -33.93
C GLY A 131 9.70 11.43 -32.69
N ASP A 132 10.07 12.71 -32.74
CA ASP A 132 10.50 13.46 -31.55
C ASP A 132 9.28 14.01 -30.80
N ILE A 133 9.02 13.45 -29.62
CA ILE A 133 7.89 13.81 -28.76
C ILE A 133 7.94 15.30 -28.38
N PHE A 134 9.14 15.85 -28.15
CA PHE A 134 9.30 17.23 -27.69
C PHE A 134 9.09 18.23 -28.82
N GLN A 135 9.63 17.93 -30.00
CA GLN A 135 9.38 18.73 -31.20
C GLN A 135 7.89 18.72 -31.57
N THR A 136 7.23 17.57 -31.43
CA THR A 136 5.79 17.45 -31.70
C THR A 136 4.96 18.35 -30.78
N VAL A 137 5.33 18.47 -29.50
CA VAL A 137 4.66 19.39 -28.56
C VAL A 137 4.86 20.85 -28.98
N GLN A 138 6.09 21.24 -29.33
CA GLN A 138 6.40 22.61 -29.78
C GLN A 138 5.61 22.99 -31.04
N VAL A 139 5.61 22.13 -32.06
CA VAL A 139 4.85 22.36 -33.30
C VAL A 139 3.36 22.46 -33.03
N ALA A 140 2.81 21.61 -32.14
CA ALA A 140 1.40 21.66 -31.78
C ALA A 140 1.04 22.93 -30.98
N GLU A 141 1.96 23.45 -30.16
CA GLU A 141 1.80 24.72 -29.43
C GLU A 141 1.80 25.92 -30.39
N GLU A 142 2.74 25.95 -31.34
CA GLU A 142 2.80 27.00 -32.36
C GLU A 142 1.55 27.00 -33.25
N THR A 143 1.08 25.81 -33.67
CA THR A 143 -0.16 25.66 -34.44
C THR A 143 -1.37 26.15 -33.65
N LEU A 144 -1.44 25.82 -32.35
CA LEU A 144 -2.50 26.31 -31.47
C LEU A 144 -2.49 27.83 -31.37
N ARG A 145 -1.32 28.44 -31.19
CA ARG A 145 -1.18 29.90 -31.14
C ARG A 145 -1.65 30.55 -32.45
N HIS A 146 -1.24 30.02 -33.59
CA HIS A 146 -1.69 30.52 -34.90
C HIS A 146 -3.21 30.45 -35.06
N CYS A 147 -3.82 29.29 -34.77
CA CYS A 147 -5.27 29.14 -34.85
C CYS A 147 -6.02 30.00 -33.82
N GLN A 148 -5.40 30.37 -32.69
CA GLN A 148 -5.96 31.34 -31.73
C GLN A 148 -5.98 32.75 -32.32
N GLU A 149 -4.85 33.18 -32.91
CA GLU A 149 -4.73 34.48 -33.56
C GLU A 149 -5.70 34.63 -34.74
N GLU A 150 -5.84 33.59 -35.58
CA GLU A 150 -6.80 33.56 -36.68
C GLU A 150 -8.25 33.59 -36.20
N PHE A 151 -8.58 32.87 -35.14
CA PHE A 151 -9.91 32.90 -34.55
C PHE A 151 -10.23 34.26 -33.91
N ASP A 152 -9.27 34.88 -33.24
CA ASP A 152 -9.45 36.20 -32.63
C ASP A 152 -9.71 37.28 -33.69
N ALA A 153 -9.11 37.14 -34.87
CA ALA A 153 -9.29 38.01 -36.04
C ALA A 153 -10.60 37.76 -36.81
N ALA A 154 -10.87 36.51 -37.23
CA ALA A 154 -11.96 36.18 -38.15
C ALA A 154 -13.29 35.85 -37.45
N ARG A 155 -13.25 35.13 -36.32
CA ARG A 155 -14.40 34.70 -35.50
C ARG A 155 -15.50 33.93 -36.24
N ASP A 156 -15.17 33.24 -37.32
CA ASP A 156 -16.10 32.39 -38.08
C ASP A 156 -16.10 30.91 -37.60
N ASP A 157 -17.02 30.10 -38.12
CA ASP A 157 -17.14 28.69 -37.71
C ASP A 157 -15.96 27.82 -38.19
N SER A 158 -15.30 28.21 -39.28
CA SER A 158 -14.14 27.49 -39.83
C SER A 158 -12.92 27.62 -38.91
N SER A 159 -12.56 28.86 -38.56
CA SER A 159 -11.48 29.18 -37.61
C SER A 159 -11.74 28.59 -36.22
N ARG A 160 -13.00 28.54 -35.78
CA ARG A 160 -13.40 27.86 -34.54
C ARG A 160 -13.19 26.34 -34.57
N MET A 161 -13.48 25.69 -35.70
CA MET A 161 -13.22 24.26 -35.87
C MET A 161 -11.73 23.95 -35.88
N GLN A 162 -10.93 24.75 -36.60
CA GLN A 162 -9.48 24.64 -36.64
C GLN A 162 -8.85 24.84 -35.26
N LEU A 163 -9.29 25.85 -34.51
CA LEU A 163 -8.86 26.09 -33.13
C LEU A 163 -9.14 24.88 -32.23
N ARG A 164 -10.35 24.30 -32.32
CA ARG A 164 -10.72 23.11 -31.53
C ARG A 164 -9.88 21.90 -31.89
N GLU A 165 -9.58 21.71 -33.16
CA GLU A 165 -8.70 20.64 -33.61
C GLU A 165 -7.27 20.83 -33.11
N ALA A 166 -6.73 22.05 -33.22
CA ALA A 166 -5.40 22.39 -32.72
C ALA A 166 -5.30 22.20 -31.20
N GLN A 167 -6.33 22.61 -30.43
CA GLN A 167 -6.42 22.36 -28.99
C GLN A 167 -6.40 20.87 -28.66
N ALA A 168 -7.15 20.05 -29.40
CA ALA A 168 -7.18 18.61 -29.20
C ALA A 168 -5.82 17.95 -29.56
N ARG A 169 -5.16 18.41 -30.63
CA ARG A 169 -3.82 17.95 -31.03
C ARG A 169 -2.77 18.30 -29.97
N TYR A 170 -2.74 19.55 -29.50
CA TYR A 170 -1.84 19.99 -28.44
C TYR A 170 -2.07 19.22 -27.13
N ALA A 171 -3.33 19.05 -26.71
CA ALA A 171 -3.66 18.28 -25.52
C ALA A 171 -3.20 16.81 -25.60
N ARG A 172 -3.32 16.18 -26.79
CA ARG A 172 -2.80 14.82 -27.02
C ARG A 172 -1.27 14.77 -26.93
N ALA A 173 -0.57 15.70 -27.59
CA ALA A 173 0.89 15.78 -27.56
C ALA A 173 1.42 15.97 -26.12
N LEU A 174 0.82 16.89 -25.36
CA LEU A 174 1.14 17.13 -23.95
C LEU A 174 0.87 15.89 -23.09
N GLY A 175 -0.20 15.15 -23.38
CA GLY A 175 -0.52 13.88 -22.71
C GLY A 175 0.56 12.81 -22.91
N VAL A 176 1.09 12.69 -24.14
CA VAL A 176 2.20 11.77 -24.46
C VAL A 176 3.49 12.18 -23.74
N GLU A 177 3.85 13.46 -23.79
CA GLU A 177 5.06 13.98 -23.11
C GLU A 177 4.98 13.79 -21.59
N CYS A 178 3.82 14.07 -21.00
CA CYS A 178 3.57 13.86 -19.58
C CYS A 178 3.75 12.39 -19.19
N GLU A 179 3.19 11.46 -19.96
CA GLU A 179 3.30 10.02 -19.70
C GLU A 179 4.74 9.53 -19.81
N TYR A 180 5.49 10.03 -20.80
CA TYR A 180 6.91 9.77 -20.97
C TYR A 180 7.72 10.21 -19.74
N TRP A 181 7.54 11.44 -19.25
CA TRP A 181 8.24 11.94 -18.06
C TRP A 181 7.76 11.27 -16.77
N ARG A 182 6.47 10.89 -16.68
CA ARG A 182 5.93 10.11 -15.56
C ARG A 182 6.61 8.75 -15.46
N GLN A 183 6.71 8.02 -16.57
CA GLN A 183 7.40 6.72 -16.61
C GLN A 183 8.89 6.87 -16.25
N LYS A 184 9.60 7.88 -16.80
CA LYS A 184 11.03 8.12 -16.51
C LYS A 184 11.31 8.60 -15.09
N SER A 185 10.43 9.42 -14.51
CA SER A 185 10.55 9.89 -13.12
C SER A 185 10.20 8.81 -12.10
N ALA A 186 9.54 7.72 -12.52
CA ALA A 186 9.05 6.65 -11.66
C ALA A 186 8.17 7.15 -10.49
N ILE A 187 7.39 8.22 -10.73
CA ILE A 187 6.44 8.78 -9.76
C ILE A 187 5.05 8.17 -10.00
N ARG A 188 4.47 7.57 -8.95
CA ARG A 188 3.23 6.77 -9.05
C ARG A 188 1.95 7.48 -8.59
N TRP A 189 2.06 8.64 -7.93
CA TRP A 189 0.94 9.23 -7.18
C TRP A 189 0.32 10.49 -7.80
N ILE A 190 0.88 11.04 -8.88
CA ILE A 190 0.31 12.22 -9.56
C ILE A 190 -0.77 11.78 -10.56
N GLN A 191 -1.95 12.38 -10.47
CA GLN A 191 -3.03 12.20 -11.45
C GLN A 191 -2.78 13.05 -12.70
N GLN A 192 -3.13 12.53 -13.88
CA GLN A 192 -2.89 13.16 -15.19
C GLN A 192 -3.38 14.61 -15.33
N GLY A 193 -4.39 15.04 -14.55
CA GLY A 193 -4.93 16.41 -14.62
C GLY A 193 -4.23 17.48 -13.75
N ASP A 194 -3.36 17.05 -12.83
CA ASP A 194 -2.55 17.95 -11.98
C ASP A 194 -1.04 17.80 -12.26
N ALA A 195 -0.71 17.13 -13.37
CA ALA A 195 0.65 16.84 -13.77
C ALA A 195 1.38 18.10 -14.26
N ASN A 196 2.47 18.46 -13.58
CA ASN A 196 3.41 19.46 -14.05
C ASN A 196 4.63 18.74 -14.67
N THR A 197 4.78 18.84 -15.99
CA THR A 197 5.92 18.26 -16.73
C THR A 197 7.26 18.78 -16.21
N LYS A 198 7.35 20.08 -15.84
CA LYS A 198 8.55 20.69 -15.23
C LYS A 198 8.93 20.03 -13.90
N PHE A 199 7.94 19.60 -13.11
CA PHE A 199 8.19 18.87 -11.87
C PHE A 199 8.79 17.48 -12.13
N PHE A 200 8.25 16.71 -13.08
CA PHE A 200 8.82 15.41 -13.41
C PHE A 200 10.23 15.52 -14.01
N HIS A 201 10.43 16.52 -14.87
CA HIS A 201 11.70 16.81 -15.50
C HIS A 201 12.79 17.13 -14.47
N SER A 202 12.50 18.01 -13.51
CA SER A 202 13.46 18.38 -12.46
C SER A 202 13.85 17.19 -11.58
N ILE A 203 12.91 16.29 -11.26
CA ILE A 203 13.18 15.06 -10.51
C ILE A 203 14.07 14.09 -11.31
N VAL A 204 13.84 13.96 -12.62
CA VAL A 204 14.69 13.11 -13.48
C VAL A 204 16.11 13.67 -13.54
N LYS A 205 16.28 14.98 -13.77
CA LYS A 205 17.59 15.65 -13.77
C LYS A 205 18.32 15.48 -12.44
N GLN A 206 17.61 15.67 -11.32
CA GLN A 206 18.18 15.47 -9.99
C GLN A 206 18.71 14.04 -9.80
N ARG A 207 17.92 13.02 -10.19
CA ARG A 207 18.36 11.61 -10.08
C ARG A 207 19.53 11.29 -10.99
N ARG A 208 19.57 11.87 -12.20
CA ARG A 208 20.72 11.73 -13.11
C ARG A 208 21.98 12.30 -12.47
N ASN A 209 21.92 13.52 -11.94
CA ASN A 209 23.06 14.16 -11.27
C ASN A 209 23.52 13.36 -10.05
N ALA A 210 22.58 12.85 -9.24
CA ALA A 210 22.91 12.05 -8.06
C ALA A 210 23.53 10.68 -8.39
N ASN A 211 23.16 10.07 -9.52
CA ASN A 211 23.66 8.75 -9.94
C ASN A 211 24.86 8.83 -10.89
N PHE A 212 25.22 10.03 -11.37
CA PHE A 212 26.33 10.22 -12.29
C PHE A 212 27.65 9.97 -11.55
N VAL A 213 28.46 9.05 -12.07
CA VAL A 213 29.79 8.74 -11.49
C VAL A 213 30.80 9.61 -12.20
N SER A 214 31.23 10.68 -11.53
CA SER A 214 32.12 11.68 -12.11
C SER A 214 33.61 11.36 -11.96
N ARG A 215 33.96 10.62 -10.90
CA ARG A 215 35.28 10.10 -10.59
C ARG A 215 35.17 9.01 -9.53
N VAL A 216 36.15 8.12 -9.47
CA VAL A 216 36.22 7.06 -8.46
C VAL A 216 37.67 6.84 -8.03
N ARG A 217 37.90 6.37 -6.80
CA ARG A 217 39.23 5.92 -6.37
C ARG A 217 39.43 4.46 -6.74
N ASP A 218 40.58 4.16 -7.32
CA ASP A 218 41.03 2.80 -7.58
C ASP A 218 41.53 2.11 -6.29
N GLY A 219 42.08 0.89 -6.43
CA GLY A 219 42.64 0.13 -5.31
C GLY A 219 43.92 0.74 -4.71
N THR A 220 44.62 1.60 -5.45
CA THR A 220 45.83 2.30 -4.99
C THR A 220 45.52 3.63 -4.29
N GLY A 221 44.26 4.09 -4.38
CA GLY A 221 43.80 5.36 -3.84
C GLY A 221 43.86 6.52 -4.83
N CYS A 222 44.30 6.28 -6.07
CA CYS A 222 44.36 7.25 -7.15
C CYS A 222 42.97 7.53 -7.73
N TRP A 223 42.74 8.77 -8.18
CA TRP A 223 41.47 9.16 -8.79
C TRP A 223 41.44 8.82 -10.28
N LEU A 224 40.41 8.09 -10.69
CA LEU A 224 40.04 7.90 -12.09
C LEU A 224 38.96 8.91 -12.45
N GLU A 225 39.24 9.79 -13.42
CA GLU A 225 38.30 10.82 -13.89
C GLU A 225 37.85 10.60 -15.35
N GLU A 226 38.62 9.85 -16.14
CA GLU A 226 38.29 9.49 -17.52
C GLU A 226 37.18 8.42 -17.57
N GLU A 227 36.21 8.60 -18.47
CA GLU A 227 35.01 7.76 -18.51
C GLU A 227 35.33 6.29 -18.82
N GLU A 228 36.32 6.04 -19.67
CA GLU A 228 36.75 4.70 -20.05
C GLU A 228 37.45 3.97 -18.89
N ASP A 229 38.32 4.67 -18.16
CA ASP A 229 38.99 4.13 -16.96
C ASP A 229 38.01 3.82 -15.85
N ILE A 230 37.01 4.70 -15.64
CA ILE A 230 35.93 4.47 -14.67
C ILE A 230 35.15 3.20 -15.06
N ARG A 231 34.83 3.01 -16.34
CA ARG A 231 34.11 1.81 -16.81
C ARG A 231 34.94 0.54 -16.61
N ASN A 232 36.21 0.55 -16.98
CA ASN A 232 37.11 -0.60 -16.84
C ASN A 232 37.33 -0.99 -15.38
N SER A 233 37.58 0.01 -14.51
CA SER A 233 37.71 -0.19 -13.07
C SER A 233 36.45 -0.79 -12.45
N ALA A 234 35.27 -0.34 -12.88
CA ALA A 234 34.01 -0.89 -12.40
C ALA A 234 33.83 -2.36 -12.81
N VAL A 235 34.08 -2.70 -14.09
CA VAL A 235 34.00 -4.08 -14.59
C VAL A 235 34.92 -4.99 -13.79
N GLN A 236 36.20 -4.61 -13.67
CA GLN A 236 37.19 -5.39 -12.92
C GLN A 236 36.76 -5.61 -11.46
N TYR A 237 36.25 -4.57 -10.79
CA TYR A 237 35.82 -4.67 -9.40
C TYR A 237 34.62 -5.62 -9.22
N PHE A 238 33.56 -5.46 -10.02
CA PHE A 238 32.33 -6.25 -9.87
C PHE A 238 32.47 -7.68 -10.41
N GLU A 239 33.28 -7.89 -11.44
CA GLU A 239 33.63 -9.23 -11.91
C GLU A 239 34.39 -10.00 -10.84
N LYS A 240 35.41 -9.38 -10.22
CA LYS A 240 36.11 -9.98 -9.07
C LYS A 240 35.17 -10.22 -7.88
N LEU A 241 34.27 -9.29 -7.59
CA LEU A 241 33.30 -9.45 -6.49
C LEU A 241 32.37 -10.65 -6.71
N LEU A 242 31.92 -10.90 -7.95
CA LEU A 242 30.98 -11.98 -8.28
C LEU A 242 31.67 -13.28 -8.73
N THR A 243 33.00 -13.33 -8.65
CA THR A 243 33.80 -14.53 -8.90
C THR A 243 34.13 -15.21 -7.57
N SER A 244 33.93 -16.53 -7.52
CA SER A 244 34.19 -17.37 -6.35
C SER A 244 35.69 -17.64 -6.20
N ASP A 245 36.19 -17.50 -4.97
CA ASP A 245 37.55 -17.85 -4.57
C ASP A 245 37.52 -19.35 -4.14
N ARG A 246 37.66 -20.27 -5.10
CA ARG A 246 37.35 -21.71 -4.94
C ARG A 246 38.41 -22.55 -4.24
N GLU A 247 39.65 -22.08 -4.11
CA GLU A 247 40.79 -22.99 -3.87
C GLU A 247 41.04 -23.39 -2.41
N ASP A 248 40.46 -22.73 -1.39
CA ASP A 248 40.83 -22.96 0.03
C ASP A 248 39.64 -23.10 1.02
N ARG A 249 38.46 -23.56 0.59
CA ARG A 249 37.27 -23.53 1.48
C ARG A 249 37.05 -24.84 2.24
N ALA A 250 36.92 -24.72 3.56
CA ALA A 250 36.56 -25.82 4.44
C ALA A 250 35.15 -26.35 4.14
N THR A 251 35.00 -27.68 4.20
CA THR A 251 33.70 -28.34 4.04
C THR A 251 32.77 -27.93 5.19
N PRO A 252 31.57 -27.40 4.91
CA PRO A 252 30.64 -27.01 5.96
C PRO A 252 30.18 -28.23 6.76
N SER A 253 30.31 -28.18 8.09
CA SER A 253 29.64 -29.08 9.02
C SER A 253 28.39 -28.41 9.59
N LEU A 254 27.39 -29.20 9.95
CA LEU A 254 26.18 -28.72 10.62
C LEU A 254 26.00 -29.50 11.92
N ASP A 255 26.42 -28.91 13.03
CA ASP A 255 26.45 -29.57 14.34
C ASP A 255 25.12 -29.40 15.11
N PHE A 256 24.08 -28.89 14.45
CA PHE A 256 22.78 -28.60 15.04
C PHE A 256 21.65 -29.00 14.08
N PRO A 257 20.47 -29.39 14.60
CA PRO A 257 19.33 -29.74 13.76
C PRO A 257 18.72 -28.50 13.08
N LEU A 258 18.20 -28.70 11.87
CA LEU A 258 17.40 -27.70 11.14
C LEU A 258 16.01 -28.30 10.82
N PRO A 259 14.97 -27.46 10.68
CA PRO A 259 13.71 -27.91 10.13
C PRO A 259 13.89 -28.41 8.69
N SER A 260 13.07 -29.38 8.28
CA SER A 260 13.08 -29.95 6.93
C SER A 260 11.73 -29.74 6.27
N ILE A 261 11.73 -29.55 4.95
CA ILE A 261 10.50 -29.56 4.15
C ILE A 261 9.91 -30.97 4.08
N THR A 262 8.62 -31.05 3.79
CA THR A 262 7.89 -32.31 3.68
C THR A 262 7.98 -32.92 2.27
N ALA A 263 7.50 -34.16 2.11
CA ALA A 263 7.37 -34.79 0.79
C ALA A 263 6.36 -34.04 -0.11
N ALA A 264 5.27 -33.52 0.48
CA ALA A 264 4.28 -32.72 -0.24
C ALA A 264 4.88 -31.41 -0.76
N ASP A 265 5.74 -30.76 0.03
CA ASP A 265 6.47 -29.56 -0.39
C ASP A 265 7.40 -29.86 -1.58
N ASN A 266 8.16 -30.95 -1.53
CA ASN A 266 9.01 -31.36 -2.65
C ASN A 266 8.20 -31.63 -3.93
N MET A 267 7.03 -32.28 -3.80
CA MET A 267 6.14 -32.53 -4.94
C MET A 267 5.59 -31.23 -5.53
N MET A 268 5.32 -30.21 -4.71
CA MET A 268 4.95 -28.87 -5.18
C MET A 268 6.02 -28.24 -6.08
N PHE A 269 7.32 -28.44 -5.81
CA PHE A 269 8.38 -27.93 -6.69
C PHE A 269 8.53 -28.71 -8.00
N GLN A 270 8.09 -29.98 -8.03
CA GLN A 270 8.12 -30.82 -9.25
C GLN A 270 6.99 -30.49 -10.24
N GLN A 271 5.87 -29.95 -9.76
CA GLN A 271 4.72 -29.64 -10.62
C GLN A 271 5.04 -28.57 -11.67
N LEU A 272 4.65 -28.82 -12.92
CA LEU A 272 4.78 -27.82 -13.99
C LEU A 272 3.85 -26.62 -13.75
N PRO A 273 4.31 -25.38 -13.99
CA PRO A 273 3.46 -24.21 -13.83
C PRO A 273 2.25 -24.22 -14.75
N SER A 274 1.10 -23.83 -14.21
CA SER A 274 -0.14 -23.67 -14.98
C SER A 274 -0.22 -22.30 -15.65
N LEU A 275 -1.08 -22.17 -16.67
CA LEU A 275 -1.34 -20.86 -17.31
C LEU A 275 -1.86 -19.84 -16.29
N GLN A 276 -2.68 -20.28 -15.34
CA GLN A 276 -3.24 -19.43 -14.29
C GLN A 276 -2.15 -18.94 -13.33
N GLU A 277 -1.24 -19.81 -12.89
CA GLU A 277 -0.10 -19.45 -12.03
C GLU A 277 0.80 -18.41 -12.73
N VAL A 278 1.10 -18.60 -14.01
CA VAL A 278 1.90 -17.65 -14.81
C VAL A 278 1.16 -16.32 -14.99
N LYS A 279 -0.15 -16.35 -15.25
CA LYS A 279 -0.98 -15.14 -15.38
C LYS A 279 -0.99 -14.33 -14.09
N GLU A 280 -1.23 -14.97 -12.95
CA GLU A 280 -1.21 -14.32 -11.64
C GLU A 280 0.13 -13.65 -11.37
N VAL A 281 1.24 -14.32 -11.71
CA VAL A 281 2.58 -13.74 -11.63
C VAL A 281 2.68 -12.48 -12.50
N VAL A 282 2.38 -12.55 -13.80
CA VAL A 282 2.50 -11.40 -14.73
C VAL A 282 1.65 -10.21 -14.29
N PHE A 283 0.42 -10.44 -13.85
CA PHE A 283 -0.50 -9.39 -13.44
C PHE A 283 -0.23 -8.86 -12.01
N SER A 284 0.53 -9.59 -11.19
CA SER A 284 1.02 -9.09 -9.89
C SER A 284 2.20 -8.09 -10.03
N MET A 285 2.87 -8.06 -11.18
CA MET A 285 4.05 -7.21 -11.40
C MET A 285 3.67 -5.77 -11.76
N SER A 286 4.53 -4.81 -11.40
CA SER A 286 4.26 -3.39 -11.64
C SER A 286 4.52 -3.00 -13.09
N LYS A 287 3.52 -2.43 -13.78
CA LYS A 287 3.62 -1.91 -15.17
C LYS A 287 4.77 -0.94 -15.39
N ASP A 288 5.09 -0.14 -14.38
CA ASP A 288 6.13 0.91 -14.44
C ASP A 288 7.52 0.42 -13.97
N SER A 289 7.74 -0.89 -13.84
CA SER A 289 9.04 -1.43 -13.46
C SER A 289 10.09 -1.28 -14.57
N ALA A 290 11.35 -1.03 -14.18
CA ALA A 290 12.44 -0.88 -15.14
C ALA A 290 12.75 -2.23 -15.83
N PRO A 291 12.86 -2.25 -17.18
CA PRO A 291 13.15 -3.47 -17.93
C PRO A 291 14.62 -3.90 -17.82
N GLY A 292 14.90 -5.15 -18.18
CA GLY A 292 16.25 -5.67 -18.37
C GLY A 292 16.85 -5.30 -19.73
N PRO A 293 17.94 -5.98 -20.16
CA PRO A 293 18.60 -5.75 -21.45
C PRO A 293 17.71 -5.87 -22.69
N ASP A 294 16.65 -6.69 -22.63
CA ASP A 294 15.71 -6.84 -23.74
C ASP A 294 14.88 -5.57 -24.00
N GLY A 295 14.67 -4.74 -22.97
CA GLY A 295 13.91 -3.50 -22.99
C GLY A 295 12.40 -3.64 -22.74
N PHE A 296 11.91 -4.84 -22.44
CA PHE A 296 10.48 -5.09 -22.17
C PHE A 296 10.20 -5.15 -20.67
N GLY A 297 9.26 -4.31 -20.20
CA GLY A 297 8.79 -4.31 -18.80
C GLY A 297 7.47 -5.06 -18.64
N ALA A 298 7.01 -5.24 -17.40
CA ALA A 298 5.74 -5.94 -17.13
C ALA A 298 4.51 -5.32 -17.83
N GLY A 299 4.54 -4.01 -18.12
CA GLY A 299 3.49 -3.34 -18.90
C GLY A 299 3.25 -4.00 -20.26
N PHE A 300 4.32 -4.35 -20.99
CA PHE A 300 4.20 -5.04 -22.28
C PHE A 300 3.51 -6.41 -22.12
N TYR A 301 3.90 -7.19 -21.12
CA TYR A 301 3.37 -8.54 -20.89
C TYR A 301 1.88 -8.53 -20.51
N GLN A 302 1.45 -7.52 -19.76
CA GLN A 302 0.04 -7.37 -19.35
C GLN A 302 -0.84 -6.95 -20.53
N GLU A 303 -0.40 -5.96 -21.32
CA GLU A 303 -1.19 -5.47 -22.47
C GLU A 303 -1.21 -6.48 -23.63
N CYS A 304 -0.09 -7.17 -23.88
CA CYS A 304 0.02 -8.14 -24.99
C CYS A 304 -0.31 -9.58 -24.57
N TRP A 305 -0.91 -9.81 -23.40
CA TRP A 305 -1.18 -11.15 -22.86
C TRP A 305 -1.94 -12.05 -23.84
N SER A 306 -2.94 -11.51 -24.54
CA SER A 306 -3.73 -12.25 -25.53
C SER A 306 -2.90 -12.78 -26.71
N ILE A 307 -1.73 -12.20 -26.98
CA ILE A 307 -0.83 -12.58 -28.07
C ILE A 307 0.23 -13.57 -27.58
N ILE A 308 0.86 -13.31 -26.42
CA ILE A 308 2.12 -13.97 -26.03
C ILE A 308 1.97 -15.14 -25.04
N HIS A 309 0.79 -15.34 -24.46
CA HIS A 309 0.61 -16.20 -23.28
C HIS A 309 0.97 -17.67 -23.51
N ARG A 310 0.76 -18.20 -24.73
CA ARG A 310 1.04 -19.61 -25.05
C ARG A 310 2.55 -19.88 -25.09
N GLU A 311 3.29 -19.13 -25.89
CA GLU A 311 4.73 -19.29 -26.01
C GLU A 311 5.46 -18.94 -24.71
N LEU A 312 4.90 -18.01 -23.91
CA LEU A 312 5.43 -17.71 -22.58
C LEU A 312 5.28 -18.91 -21.64
N LEU A 313 4.12 -19.58 -21.63
CA LEU A 313 3.89 -20.77 -20.81
C LEU A 313 4.86 -21.89 -21.20
N GLU A 314 5.02 -22.14 -22.51
CA GLU A 314 5.97 -23.12 -23.03
C GLU A 314 7.40 -22.83 -22.59
N ALA A 315 7.85 -21.58 -22.71
CA ALA A 315 9.17 -21.15 -22.24
C ALA A 315 9.37 -21.36 -20.73
N VAL A 316 8.36 -21.05 -19.91
CA VAL A 316 8.41 -21.27 -18.46
C VAL A 316 8.46 -22.77 -18.14
N GLN A 317 7.58 -23.58 -18.76
CA GLN A 317 7.54 -25.02 -18.51
C GLN A 317 8.81 -25.74 -19.00
N GLU A 318 9.42 -25.28 -20.09
CA GLU A 318 10.69 -25.81 -20.60
C GLU A 318 11.81 -25.68 -19.55
N PHE A 319 11.90 -24.54 -18.86
CA PHE A 319 12.81 -24.38 -17.73
C PHE A 319 12.51 -25.38 -16.61
N PHE A 320 11.24 -25.53 -16.23
CA PHE A 320 10.85 -26.49 -15.19
C PHE A 320 11.15 -27.93 -15.62
N LYS A 321 11.17 -28.28 -16.91
CA LYS A 321 11.51 -29.62 -17.42
C LYS A 321 13.03 -29.93 -17.41
N GLY A 322 13.89 -29.00 -17.02
CA GLY A 322 15.34 -29.24 -16.95
C GLY A 322 16.17 -28.44 -17.95
N ALA A 323 15.55 -27.69 -18.87
CA ALA A 323 16.31 -26.97 -19.89
C ALA A 323 17.13 -25.80 -19.30
N PRO A 324 18.36 -25.56 -19.79
CA PRO A 324 19.16 -24.41 -19.38
C PRO A 324 18.62 -23.11 -20.00
N GLN A 325 18.68 -22.01 -19.27
CA GLN A 325 18.29 -20.69 -19.80
C GLN A 325 19.28 -20.23 -20.89
N PRO A 326 18.83 -19.78 -22.07
CA PRO A 326 19.71 -19.14 -23.06
C PRO A 326 20.33 -17.85 -22.53
N ARG A 327 21.56 -17.49 -22.97
CA ARG A 327 22.27 -16.28 -22.51
C ARG A 327 21.44 -15.00 -22.68
N GLY A 328 20.78 -14.83 -23.82
CA GLY A 328 19.92 -13.67 -24.09
C GLY A 328 18.70 -13.60 -23.16
N PHE A 329 18.25 -14.74 -22.62
CA PHE A 329 17.11 -14.84 -21.71
C PHE A 329 17.53 -14.48 -20.27
N SER A 330 18.69 -14.97 -19.81
CA SER A 330 19.21 -14.78 -18.45
C SER A 330 20.10 -13.55 -18.24
N SER A 331 20.40 -12.80 -19.30
CA SER A 331 21.21 -11.57 -19.20
C SER A 331 20.55 -10.50 -18.31
N ALA A 332 21.38 -9.78 -17.56
CA ALA A 332 20.96 -8.70 -16.66
C ALA A 332 21.89 -7.48 -16.78
N LEU A 333 21.33 -6.29 -16.51
CA LEU A 333 22.08 -5.03 -16.41
C LEU A 333 22.26 -4.65 -14.94
N ILE A 334 23.51 -4.51 -14.48
CA ILE A 334 23.80 -3.99 -13.14
C ILE A 334 23.82 -2.47 -13.19
N VAL A 335 22.90 -1.83 -12.46
CA VAL A 335 22.85 -0.38 -12.27
C VAL A 335 23.42 -0.03 -10.91
N LEU A 336 24.31 0.97 -10.86
CA LEU A 336 24.95 1.41 -9.62
C LEU A 336 24.16 2.55 -8.98
N ILE A 337 23.79 2.37 -7.71
CA ILE A 337 23.12 3.42 -6.91
C ILE A 337 24.02 3.80 -5.73
N PRO A 338 24.42 5.07 -5.56
CA PRO A 338 25.20 5.51 -4.41
C PRO A 338 24.50 5.23 -3.08
N LYS A 339 25.22 4.69 -2.10
CA LYS A 339 24.75 4.49 -0.71
C LYS A 339 24.86 5.76 0.13
N VAL A 340 25.83 6.60 -0.20
CA VAL A 340 26.20 7.82 0.53
C VAL A 340 26.35 8.98 -0.45
N THR A 341 26.20 10.20 0.04
CA THR A 341 26.46 11.41 -0.73
C THR A 341 27.95 11.52 -1.03
N GLY A 342 28.33 11.81 -2.28
CA GLY A 342 29.74 11.94 -2.70
C GLY A 342 30.50 10.60 -2.72
N ALA A 343 29.82 9.49 -3.05
CA ALA A 343 30.43 8.16 -3.10
C ALA A 343 31.67 8.14 -4.01
N ALA A 344 32.81 7.74 -3.44
CA ALA A 344 34.12 7.79 -4.07
C ALA A 344 34.73 6.41 -4.31
N LYS A 345 34.16 5.34 -3.73
CA LYS A 345 34.66 3.96 -3.86
C LYS A 345 33.56 3.02 -4.32
N TRP A 346 33.87 1.99 -5.13
CA TRP A 346 32.89 1.00 -5.61
C TRP A 346 32.11 0.25 -4.50
N GLN A 347 32.70 0.14 -3.31
CA GLN A 347 32.07 -0.45 -2.12
C GLN A 347 30.84 0.36 -1.64
N GLU A 348 30.85 1.66 -1.89
CA GLU A 348 29.82 2.64 -1.54
C GLU A 348 28.65 2.68 -2.54
N PHE A 349 28.71 1.88 -3.62
CA PHE A 349 27.60 1.70 -4.54
C PHE A 349 26.84 0.39 -4.25
N ARG A 350 25.52 0.41 -4.47
CA ARG A 350 24.65 -0.77 -4.51
C ARG A 350 24.50 -1.25 -5.96
N PRO A 351 24.90 -2.49 -6.28
CA PRO A 351 24.65 -3.07 -7.59
C PRO A 351 23.20 -3.59 -7.66
N ILE A 352 22.34 -2.98 -8.46
CA ILE A 352 20.97 -3.47 -8.71
C ILE A 352 20.91 -4.17 -10.05
N SER A 353 20.55 -5.45 -10.05
CA SER A 353 20.38 -6.28 -11.24
C SER A 353 19.01 -6.06 -11.88
N LEU A 354 19.00 -5.51 -13.09
CA LEU A 354 17.84 -5.43 -13.96
C LEU A 354 17.78 -6.68 -14.85
N CYS A 355 17.15 -7.75 -14.35
CA CYS A 355 16.92 -8.96 -15.13
C CYS A 355 15.79 -8.77 -16.14
N ASN A 356 15.85 -9.48 -17.27
CA ASN A 356 14.77 -9.57 -18.24
C ASN A 356 13.47 -10.06 -17.58
N GLN A 357 12.35 -9.53 -18.05
CA GLN A 357 11.04 -9.79 -17.46
C GLN A 357 10.62 -11.26 -17.61
N SER A 358 11.04 -11.94 -18.68
CA SER A 358 10.83 -13.37 -18.89
C SER A 358 11.51 -14.24 -17.82
N SER A 359 12.79 -13.99 -17.52
CA SER A 359 13.53 -14.69 -16.46
C SER A 359 12.96 -14.37 -15.07
N LYS A 360 12.51 -13.14 -14.85
CA LYS A 360 11.85 -12.75 -13.59
C LYS A 360 10.55 -13.51 -13.34
N ILE A 361 9.77 -13.84 -14.37
CA ILE A 361 8.53 -14.62 -14.22
C ILE A 361 8.86 -16.00 -13.62
N ILE A 362 9.89 -16.69 -14.13
CA ILE A 362 10.35 -17.99 -13.59
C ILE A 362 10.73 -17.84 -12.11
N SER A 363 11.61 -16.89 -11.79
CA SER A 363 12.04 -16.65 -10.40
C SER A 363 10.88 -16.33 -9.47
N LYS A 364 9.86 -15.60 -9.97
CA LYS A 364 8.68 -15.20 -9.19
C LYS A 364 7.72 -16.36 -8.94
N VAL A 365 7.55 -17.28 -9.88
CA VAL A 365 6.83 -18.55 -9.66
C VAL A 365 7.49 -19.33 -8.52
N LEU A 366 8.80 -19.54 -8.58
CA LEU A 366 9.56 -20.24 -7.53
C LEU A 366 9.49 -19.52 -6.18
N THR A 367 9.54 -18.19 -6.19
CA THR A 367 9.41 -17.37 -4.98
C THR A 367 8.03 -17.58 -4.33
N ASN A 368 6.96 -17.61 -5.12
CA ASN A 368 5.62 -17.82 -4.59
C ASN A 368 5.49 -19.19 -3.91
N ARG A 369 6.08 -20.24 -4.50
CA ARG A 369 6.13 -21.58 -3.91
C ARG A 369 6.98 -21.63 -2.63
N LEU A 370 8.19 -21.06 -2.64
CA LEU A 370 9.04 -20.96 -1.45
C LEU A 370 8.37 -20.20 -0.29
N ASN A 371 7.63 -19.12 -0.59
CA ASN A 371 6.95 -18.31 0.41
C ASN A 371 5.91 -19.09 1.23
N LEU A 372 5.37 -20.18 0.71
CA LEU A 372 4.44 -21.05 1.44
C LEU A 372 5.13 -21.84 2.55
N ILE A 373 6.42 -22.16 2.39
CA ILE A 373 7.18 -23.01 3.31
C ILE A 373 8.17 -22.23 4.19
N LEU A 374 8.61 -21.04 3.76
CA LEU A 374 9.56 -20.21 4.51
C LEU A 374 9.19 -19.97 5.99
N PRO A 375 7.93 -19.69 6.36
CA PRO A 375 7.58 -19.44 7.77
C PRO A 375 7.89 -20.63 8.71
N ASN A 376 7.92 -21.85 8.17
CA ASN A 376 8.19 -23.08 8.91
C ASN A 376 9.70 -23.43 8.96
N LEU A 377 10.48 -22.94 7.99
CA LEU A 377 11.92 -23.20 7.91
C LEU A 377 12.77 -22.16 8.65
N ILE A 378 12.34 -20.90 8.61
CA ILE A 378 13.11 -19.78 9.14
C ILE A 378 12.77 -19.58 10.62
N SER A 379 13.77 -19.46 11.49
CA SER A 379 13.58 -19.25 12.94
C SER A 379 12.73 -18.01 13.26
N SER A 380 12.03 -17.99 14.40
CA SER A 380 11.15 -16.88 14.78
C SER A 380 11.87 -15.55 15.04
N TRP A 381 13.20 -15.57 15.21
CA TRP A 381 14.06 -14.40 15.43
C TRP A 381 14.49 -13.70 14.14
N GLN A 382 14.29 -14.32 12.98
CA GLN A 382 14.51 -13.72 11.66
C GLN A 382 13.18 -13.23 11.07
N SER A 383 12.97 -11.92 11.03
CA SER A 383 11.72 -11.32 10.54
C SER A 383 11.81 -10.77 9.11
N GLY A 384 13.02 -10.67 8.55
CA GLY A 384 13.22 -10.12 7.21
C GLY A 384 12.71 -11.06 6.13
N PHE A 385 11.97 -10.53 5.15
CA PHE A 385 11.48 -11.25 3.96
C PHE A 385 10.64 -12.53 4.18
N VAL A 386 10.22 -12.84 5.42
CA VAL A 386 9.34 -13.97 5.71
C VAL A 386 7.87 -13.51 5.70
N PRO A 387 6.99 -14.16 4.91
CA PRO A 387 5.56 -13.84 4.91
C PRO A 387 4.93 -13.93 6.31
N GLY A 388 4.07 -12.97 6.64
CA GLY A 388 3.38 -12.92 7.93
C GLY A 388 4.18 -12.31 9.08
N ARG A 389 5.49 -12.07 8.94
CA ARG A 389 6.32 -11.44 9.98
C ARG A 389 6.40 -9.92 9.83
N SER A 390 6.51 -9.22 10.95
CA SER A 390 6.50 -7.77 11.02
C SER A 390 7.84 -7.21 11.46
N ILE A 391 8.39 -6.26 10.68
CA ILE A 391 9.60 -5.50 11.07
C ILE A 391 9.46 -4.80 12.43
N ALA A 392 8.23 -4.43 12.80
CA ALA A 392 7.95 -3.79 14.07
C ALA A 392 8.30 -4.70 15.27
N ASP A 393 8.20 -6.02 15.11
CA ASP A 393 8.46 -6.96 16.23
C ASP A 393 9.92 -6.93 16.63
N ASN A 394 10.82 -6.95 15.66
CA ASN A 394 12.26 -6.83 15.91
C ASN A 394 12.58 -5.55 16.68
N ILE A 395 12.01 -4.42 16.26
CA ILE A 395 12.26 -3.13 16.92
C ILE A 395 11.70 -3.12 18.33
N LEU A 396 10.48 -3.60 18.53
CA LEU A 396 9.82 -3.59 19.83
C LEU A 396 10.52 -4.54 20.82
N VAL A 397 10.93 -5.74 20.39
CA VAL A 397 11.70 -6.67 21.24
C VAL A 397 13.08 -6.10 21.55
N ALA A 398 13.79 -5.53 20.57
CA ALA A 398 15.08 -4.88 20.80
C ALA A 398 14.96 -3.71 21.80
N GLN A 399 13.90 -2.90 21.69
CA GLN A 399 13.61 -1.79 22.60
C GLN A 399 13.33 -2.27 24.04
N GLU A 400 12.64 -3.40 24.20
CA GLU A 400 12.40 -4.03 25.50
C GLU A 400 13.66 -4.62 26.11
N LEU A 401 14.48 -5.33 25.33
CA LEU A 401 15.77 -5.88 25.77
C LEU A 401 16.74 -4.77 26.17
N ALA A 402 16.75 -3.65 25.43
CA ALA A 402 17.55 -2.47 25.77
C ALA A 402 17.15 -1.83 27.11
N GLN A 403 15.90 -1.98 27.58
CA GLN A 403 15.53 -1.54 28.94
C GLN A 403 16.22 -2.39 30.02
N ASP A 404 16.50 -3.65 29.72
CA ASP A 404 17.08 -4.66 30.62
C ASP A 404 18.61 -4.77 30.51
N ILE A 405 19.28 -3.92 29.73
CA ILE A 405 20.74 -3.98 29.56
C ILE A 405 21.50 -3.73 30.87
N ASP A 406 20.94 -2.94 31.79
CA ASP A 406 21.59 -2.56 33.05
C ASP A 406 21.10 -3.37 34.26
N ARG A 407 20.78 -4.65 34.06
CA ARG A 407 20.54 -5.57 35.18
C ARG A 407 21.82 -5.77 36.00
N LYS A 408 21.68 -5.98 37.32
CA LYS A 408 22.81 -6.26 38.22
C LYS A 408 23.25 -7.71 37.98
N LEU A 409 24.38 -7.91 37.32
CA LEU A 409 24.92 -9.22 36.95
C LEU A 409 26.43 -9.22 37.15
N THR A 410 27.02 -10.38 37.45
CA THR A 410 28.48 -10.57 37.53
C THR A 410 29.13 -10.39 36.16
N CYS A 411 28.59 -11.05 35.14
CA CYS A 411 28.90 -10.79 33.74
C CYS A 411 27.79 -9.89 33.16
N PRO A 412 28.07 -8.62 32.82
CA PRO A 412 27.07 -7.70 32.31
C PRO A 412 26.43 -8.18 31.01
N ASN A 413 25.20 -7.75 30.77
CA ASN A 413 24.53 -7.93 29.48
C ASN A 413 25.27 -7.18 28.36
N LEU A 414 25.32 -7.78 27.17
CA LEU A 414 26.01 -7.29 25.99
C LEU A 414 25.10 -7.43 24.77
N MET A 415 25.00 -6.35 23.99
CA MET A 415 24.34 -6.35 22.69
C MET A 415 25.38 -6.16 21.60
N LEU A 416 25.39 -7.01 20.59
CA LEU A 416 26.23 -6.88 19.40
C LEU A 416 25.36 -6.54 18.21
N LYS A 417 25.79 -5.58 17.39
CA LYS A 417 25.17 -5.28 16.10
C LYS A 417 26.16 -5.66 15.00
N LEU A 418 25.77 -6.61 14.17
CA LEU A 418 26.59 -7.13 13.08
C LEU A 418 26.25 -6.39 11.78
N ASP A 419 27.27 -6.07 10.99
CA ASP A 419 27.15 -5.56 9.62
C ASP A 419 27.82 -6.54 8.66
N MET A 420 27.10 -7.00 7.64
CA MET A 420 27.62 -7.97 6.65
C MET A 420 28.20 -7.25 5.43
N GLU A 421 29.41 -7.65 5.01
CA GLU A 421 30.01 -7.13 3.79
C GLU A 421 29.32 -7.67 2.54
N LYS A 422 28.64 -6.79 1.79
CA LYS A 422 28.08 -7.13 0.47
C LYS A 422 27.29 -8.46 0.53
N ALA A 423 26.37 -8.54 1.50
CA ALA A 423 25.71 -9.77 1.94
C ALA A 423 25.15 -10.66 0.81
N TYR A 424 24.57 -10.05 -0.24
CA TYR A 424 24.01 -10.77 -1.39
C TYR A 424 25.09 -11.22 -2.37
N ASP A 425 26.09 -10.37 -2.63
CA ASP A 425 27.13 -10.60 -3.64
C ASP A 425 28.13 -11.69 -3.21
N ARG A 426 28.30 -11.90 -1.89
CA ARG A 426 29.27 -12.85 -1.32
C ARG A 426 28.73 -14.25 -1.04
N VAL A 427 27.45 -14.52 -1.26
CA VAL A 427 26.86 -15.84 -0.99
C VAL A 427 27.54 -16.90 -1.86
N GLU A 428 28.22 -17.87 -1.26
CA GLU A 428 28.77 -18.99 -2.03
C GLU A 428 27.69 -19.99 -2.42
N TRP A 429 27.72 -20.38 -3.68
CA TRP A 429 26.73 -21.32 -4.22
C TRP A 429 26.87 -22.73 -3.67
N SER A 430 28.10 -23.20 -3.41
CA SER A 430 28.33 -24.51 -2.79
C SER A 430 27.69 -24.58 -1.40
N PHE A 431 27.83 -23.52 -0.61
CA PHE A 431 27.21 -23.41 0.71
C PHE A 431 25.69 -23.28 0.62
N LEU A 432 25.16 -22.52 -0.34
CA LEU A 432 23.72 -22.47 -0.59
C LEU A 432 23.15 -23.85 -0.94
N ILE A 433 23.81 -24.60 -1.83
CA ILE A 433 23.40 -25.96 -2.20
C ILE A 433 23.45 -26.88 -0.97
N PHE A 434 24.50 -26.78 -0.16
CA PHE A 434 24.58 -27.49 1.12
C PHE A 434 23.38 -27.19 2.01
N MET A 435 23.06 -25.91 2.23
CA MET A 435 21.92 -25.51 3.06
C MET A 435 20.59 -26.01 2.50
N LEU A 436 20.35 -25.91 1.19
CA LEU A 436 19.14 -26.45 0.55
C LEU A 436 18.97 -27.94 0.85
N ARG A 437 20.03 -28.74 0.71
CA ARG A 437 20.00 -30.17 1.05
C ARG A 437 19.71 -30.40 2.54
N ARG A 438 20.28 -29.57 3.43
CA ARG A 438 20.02 -29.66 4.89
C ARG A 438 18.60 -29.27 5.29
N PHE A 439 17.93 -28.42 4.51
CA PHE A 439 16.50 -28.13 4.66
C PHE A 439 15.58 -29.19 4.01
N GLY A 440 16.14 -30.28 3.46
CA GLY A 440 15.37 -31.39 2.91
C GLY A 440 14.90 -31.22 1.46
N PHE A 441 15.45 -30.26 0.71
CA PHE A 441 15.19 -30.16 -0.73
C PHE A 441 15.80 -31.34 -1.47
N GLN A 442 14.98 -32.05 -2.25
CA GLN A 442 15.45 -33.09 -3.15
C GLN A 442 16.27 -32.49 -4.30
N GLU A 443 17.15 -33.30 -4.91
CA GLU A 443 18.10 -32.85 -5.95
C GLU A 443 17.43 -32.12 -7.11
N TRP A 444 16.21 -32.51 -7.50
CA TRP A 444 15.44 -31.78 -8.50
C TRP A 444 15.14 -30.33 -8.09
N GLY A 445 14.66 -30.11 -6.86
CA GLY A 445 14.39 -28.78 -6.33
C GLY A 445 15.68 -27.96 -6.17
N VAL A 446 16.77 -28.60 -5.74
CA VAL A 446 18.10 -28.00 -5.65
C VAL A 446 18.58 -27.54 -7.04
N ASP A 447 18.51 -28.40 -8.04
CA ASP A 447 18.87 -28.09 -9.43
C ASP A 447 18.02 -26.96 -10.00
N LEU A 448 16.69 -27.04 -9.82
CA LEU A 448 15.75 -26.03 -10.30
C LEU A 448 16.07 -24.64 -9.75
N LEU A 449 16.35 -24.53 -8.45
CA LEU A 449 16.78 -23.29 -7.81
C LEU A 449 18.16 -22.86 -8.29
N PHE A 450 19.13 -23.78 -8.39
CA PHE A 450 20.49 -23.48 -8.80
C PHE A 450 20.60 -22.99 -10.25
N ARG A 451 19.81 -23.54 -11.18
CA ARG A 451 19.76 -23.09 -12.59
C ARG A 451 19.25 -21.66 -12.77
N THR A 452 18.58 -21.08 -11.77
CA THR A 452 18.23 -19.65 -11.78
C THR A 452 19.44 -18.75 -11.52
N LEU A 453 20.49 -19.29 -10.88
CA LEU A 453 21.70 -18.57 -10.48
C LEU A 453 22.88 -18.84 -11.43
N SER A 454 23.06 -20.10 -11.82
CA SER A 454 24.30 -20.61 -12.43
C SER A 454 24.60 -20.12 -13.85
N ASN A 455 23.60 -19.59 -14.57
CA ASN A 455 23.78 -19.07 -15.93
C ASN A 455 23.41 -17.59 -16.07
N ASN A 456 23.78 -16.77 -15.10
CA ASN A 456 23.57 -15.32 -15.14
C ASN A 456 24.76 -14.59 -15.74
N TRP A 457 24.46 -13.72 -16.71
CA TRP A 457 25.43 -12.88 -17.41
C TRP A 457 25.12 -11.40 -17.14
N PHE A 458 26.15 -10.61 -16.83
CA PHE A 458 26.01 -9.23 -16.42
C PHE A 458 26.76 -8.27 -17.32
N SER A 459 26.13 -7.12 -17.59
CA SER A 459 26.80 -5.91 -18.04
C SER A 459 26.54 -4.78 -17.05
N LEU A 460 27.49 -3.86 -16.88
CA LEU A 460 27.33 -2.69 -16.01
C LEU A 460 26.77 -1.51 -16.80
N LEU A 461 25.82 -0.79 -16.21
CA LEU A 461 25.31 0.47 -16.76
C LEU A 461 25.96 1.65 -16.03
N ILE A 462 26.89 2.32 -16.69
CA ILE A 462 27.66 3.45 -16.14
C ILE A 462 27.39 4.68 -17.00
N ASN A 463 26.89 5.75 -16.38
CA ASN A 463 26.56 7.03 -17.02
C ASN A 463 25.71 6.89 -18.31
N GLY A 464 24.86 5.87 -18.38
CA GLY A 464 23.95 5.63 -19.50
C GLY A 464 24.47 4.65 -20.57
N SER A 465 25.72 4.21 -20.47
CA SER A 465 26.36 3.28 -21.41
C SER A 465 26.60 1.90 -20.76
N SER A 466 26.46 0.84 -21.55
CA SER A 466 26.72 -0.53 -21.11
C SER A 466 28.21 -0.86 -21.21
N ALA A 467 28.80 -1.46 -20.19
CA ALA A 467 30.22 -1.84 -20.13
C ALA A 467 30.39 -3.28 -19.61
N GLY A 468 31.32 -4.03 -20.23
CA GLY A 468 31.63 -5.42 -19.87
C GLY A 468 30.54 -6.44 -20.21
N TYR A 469 30.92 -7.72 -20.20
CA TYR A 469 30.00 -8.86 -20.30
C TYR A 469 30.62 -10.09 -19.64
N PHE A 470 30.28 -10.36 -18.38
CA PHE A 470 30.91 -11.40 -17.57
C PHE A 470 29.88 -12.28 -16.87
N LYS A 471 30.30 -13.47 -16.42
CA LYS A 471 29.46 -14.48 -15.77
C LYS A 471 29.78 -14.53 -14.27
N SER A 472 28.78 -14.59 -13.41
CA SER A 472 28.99 -14.80 -11.98
C SER A 472 29.29 -16.27 -11.66
N SER A 473 30.08 -16.51 -10.61
CA SER A 473 30.26 -17.84 -9.99
C SER A 473 29.93 -17.87 -8.49
N ARG A 474 29.56 -16.71 -7.91
CA ARG A 474 28.95 -16.59 -6.58
C ARG A 474 27.92 -15.46 -6.54
N GLY A 475 27.21 -15.36 -5.42
CA GLY A 475 26.26 -14.30 -5.11
C GLY A 475 24.85 -14.56 -5.63
N VAL A 476 23.89 -13.80 -5.11
CA VAL A 476 22.49 -13.81 -5.55
C VAL A 476 22.09 -12.44 -6.10
N ARG A 477 21.27 -12.41 -7.16
CA ARG A 477 20.94 -11.18 -7.92
C ARG A 477 20.16 -10.18 -7.06
N GLN A 478 20.76 -9.03 -6.73
CA GLN A 478 20.05 -7.97 -6.00
C GLN A 478 19.00 -7.29 -6.90
N GLY A 479 17.71 -7.53 -6.66
CA GLY A 479 16.60 -7.06 -7.51
C GLY A 479 15.79 -8.18 -8.17
N ASP A 480 16.22 -9.43 -7.98
CA ASP A 480 15.46 -10.63 -8.33
C ASP A 480 14.54 -11.04 -7.17
N PRO A 481 13.29 -11.48 -7.42
CA PRO A 481 12.34 -11.84 -6.37
C PRO A 481 12.74 -13.09 -5.56
N LEU A 482 13.55 -13.99 -6.13
CA LEU A 482 13.94 -15.25 -5.50
C LEU A 482 15.13 -15.06 -4.53
N SER A 483 16.03 -14.12 -4.85
CA SER A 483 17.27 -13.89 -4.09
C SER A 483 17.08 -13.70 -2.58
N PRO A 484 16.08 -12.94 -2.08
CA PRO A 484 15.90 -12.79 -0.63
C PRO A 484 15.62 -14.11 0.08
N ALA A 485 14.79 -14.98 -0.51
CA ALA A 485 14.47 -16.29 0.09
C ALA A 485 15.72 -17.18 0.16
N LEU A 486 16.52 -17.23 -0.90
CA LEU A 486 17.76 -18.01 -0.93
C LEU A 486 18.79 -17.46 0.07
N PHE A 487 18.89 -16.14 0.20
CA PHE A 487 19.74 -15.49 1.19
C PHE A 487 19.32 -15.88 2.62
N LEU A 488 18.02 -15.89 2.93
CA LEU A 488 17.54 -16.28 4.26
C LEU A 488 17.95 -17.71 4.63
N LEU A 489 17.82 -18.67 3.70
CA LEU A 489 18.23 -20.06 3.95
C LEU A 489 19.72 -20.16 4.30
N VAL A 490 20.57 -19.34 3.67
CA VAL A 490 22.00 -19.25 4.01
C VAL A 490 22.23 -18.57 5.37
N ALA A 491 21.50 -17.49 5.64
CA ALA A 491 21.63 -16.72 6.88
C ALA A 491 21.15 -17.49 8.12
N GLU A 492 20.21 -18.43 7.97
CA GLU A 492 19.70 -19.25 9.09
C GLU A 492 20.78 -20.13 9.74
N PHE A 493 21.85 -20.50 9.01
CA PHE A 493 22.98 -21.18 9.62
C PHE A 493 23.59 -20.35 10.76
N LEU A 494 23.78 -19.04 10.54
CA LEU A 494 24.32 -18.14 11.55
C LEU A 494 23.38 -18.08 12.77
N GLY A 495 22.09 -17.94 12.51
CA GLY A 495 21.06 -17.83 13.54
C GLY A 495 20.93 -19.07 14.43
N TRP A 496 20.70 -20.24 13.83
CA TRP A 496 20.61 -21.51 14.56
C TRP A 496 21.92 -21.91 15.21
N GLY A 497 23.05 -21.65 14.56
CA GLY A 497 24.37 -21.91 15.13
C GLY A 497 24.64 -21.08 16.39
N MET A 498 24.30 -19.78 16.40
CA MET A 498 24.39 -18.96 17.63
C MET A 498 23.45 -19.48 18.72
N HIS A 499 22.21 -19.83 18.37
CA HIS A 499 21.27 -20.37 19.35
C HIS A 499 21.79 -21.66 19.99
N HIS A 500 22.28 -22.60 19.17
CA HIS A 500 22.87 -23.85 19.63
C HIS A 500 24.09 -23.61 20.53
N LEU A 501 24.99 -22.69 20.12
CA LEU A 501 26.15 -22.30 20.91
C LEU A 501 25.77 -21.78 22.31
N PHE A 502 24.65 -21.06 22.42
CA PHE A 502 24.17 -20.54 23.70
C PHE A 502 23.45 -21.62 24.52
N CYS A 503 22.79 -22.58 23.88
CA CYS A 503 22.18 -23.72 24.59
C CYS A 503 23.21 -24.65 25.25
N GLN A 504 24.44 -24.71 24.73
CA GLN A 504 25.53 -25.50 25.34
C GLN A 504 25.99 -24.94 26.70
N ASP A 505 25.79 -23.65 26.95
CA ASP A 505 26.14 -23.00 28.21
C ASP A 505 25.15 -21.86 28.49
N GLU A 506 24.23 -22.09 29.43
CA GLU A 506 23.17 -21.13 29.78
C GLU A 506 23.73 -19.75 30.19
N SER A 507 24.98 -19.74 30.67
CA SER A 507 25.72 -18.55 31.03
C SER A 507 26.05 -17.67 29.81
N ARG A 508 25.72 -18.05 28.58
CA ARG A 508 25.90 -17.20 27.39
C ARG A 508 24.65 -16.37 27.05
N PHE A 509 23.50 -16.73 27.59
CA PHE A 509 22.25 -16.03 27.29
C PHE A 509 22.17 -14.66 27.97
N TYR A 510 21.68 -13.68 27.21
CA TYR A 510 21.27 -12.39 27.73
C TYR A 510 20.18 -12.55 28.80
N VAL A 511 20.35 -11.86 29.93
CA VAL A 511 19.41 -11.96 31.05
C VAL A 511 18.35 -10.86 30.93
N SER A 512 17.11 -11.26 30.67
CA SER A 512 15.92 -10.40 30.65
C SER A 512 14.75 -11.15 31.30
N PRO A 513 13.80 -10.48 31.99
CA PRO A 513 12.54 -11.11 32.32
C PRO A 513 11.80 -11.42 31.01
N GLY A 514 11.35 -12.66 30.85
CA GLY A 514 10.61 -13.11 29.68
C GLY A 514 11.33 -14.20 28.88
N LEU A 515 11.05 -14.24 27.58
CA LEU A 515 11.60 -15.24 26.66
C LEU A 515 13.09 -15.00 26.39
N ARG A 516 13.89 -16.09 26.31
CA ARG A 516 15.29 -16.02 25.87
C ARG A 516 15.35 -15.68 24.38
N VAL A 517 16.00 -14.56 24.05
CA VAL A 517 16.17 -14.09 22.67
C VAL A 517 17.67 -14.08 22.37
N PRO A 518 18.22 -15.07 21.63
CA PRO A 518 19.65 -15.13 21.33
C PRO A 518 20.07 -14.06 20.33
N TYR A 519 19.22 -13.76 19.36
CA TYR A 519 19.45 -12.74 18.35
C TYR A 519 18.12 -12.21 17.81
N LEU A 520 18.18 -11.14 17.02
CA LEU A 520 17.10 -10.64 16.17
C LEU A 520 17.72 -10.26 14.83
N ALA A 521 17.20 -10.82 13.74
CA ALA A 521 17.68 -10.52 12.40
C ALA A 521 16.54 -9.98 11.52
N PHE A 522 16.86 -9.01 10.67
CA PHE A 522 16.02 -8.58 9.57
C PHE A 522 16.85 -8.64 8.29
N ALA A 523 16.83 -9.81 7.66
CA ALA A 523 17.81 -10.19 6.64
C ALA A 523 19.25 -10.14 7.19
N ASP A 524 20.10 -9.26 6.66
CA ASP A 524 21.50 -9.10 7.06
C ASP A 524 21.68 -8.25 8.33
N ASP A 525 20.78 -7.30 8.61
CA ASP A 525 20.80 -6.49 9.84
C ASP A 525 20.52 -7.39 11.06
N THR A 526 21.56 -7.70 11.85
CA THR A 526 21.50 -8.66 12.95
C THR A 526 21.93 -8.04 14.29
N LEU A 527 21.09 -8.20 15.31
CA LEU A 527 21.43 -7.93 16.71
C LEU A 527 21.61 -9.26 17.46
N VAL A 528 22.71 -9.42 18.18
CA VAL A 528 22.97 -10.57 19.05
C VAL A 528 22.89 -10.12 20.50
N PHE A 529 22.25 -10.92 21.35
CA PHE A 529 22.07 -10.64 22.76
C PHE A 529 22.77 -11.73 23.57
N THR A 530 23.83 -11.34 24.28
CA THR A 530 24.68 -12.27 25.05
C THR A 530 25.17 -11.62 26.35
N ARG A 531 26.07 -12.28 27.09
CA ARG A 531 26.77 -11.71 28.24
C ARG A 531 28.22 -11.43 27.91
N CYS A 532 28.78 -10.42 28.56
CA CYS A 532 30.19 -10.07 28.44
C CYS A 532 31.05 -11.00 29.31
N SER A 533 31.37 -12.20 28.82
CA SER A 533 32.32 -13.12 29.42
C SER A 533 33.39 -13.53 28.42
N GLU A 534 34.63 -13.73 28.89
CA GLU A 534 35.76 -14.09 28.01
C GLU A 534 35.51 -15.39 27.25
N GLY A 535 35.15 -16.47 27.94
CA GLY A 535 34.82 -17.75 27.31
C GLY A 535 33.65 -17.67 26.32
N GLY A 536 32.64 -16.84 26.61
CA GLY A 536 31.50 -16.62 25.71
C GLY A 536 31.89 -15.85 24.44
N LEU A 537 32.71 -14.80 24.58
CA LEU A 537 33.20 -14.00 23.46
C LEU A 537 34.14 -14.79 22.55
N THR A 538 35.05 -15.57 23.12
CA THR A 538 35.97 -16.44 22.36
C THR A 538 35.20 -17.49 21.59
N SER A 539 34.20 -18.13 22.22
CA SER A 539 33.33 -19.11 21.54
C SER A 539 32.56 -18.48 20.37
N LEU A 540 32.03 -17.27 20.55
CA LEU A 540 31.36 -16.51 19.48
C LEU A 540 32.32 -16.15 18.34
N LYS A 541 33.55 -15.72 18.66
CA LYS A 541 34.57 -15.38 17.65
C LYS A 541 34.91 -16.59 16.80
N THR A 542 35.19 -17.74 17.42
CA THR A 542 35.47 -19.00 16.71
C THR A 542 34.31 -19.40 15.82
N PHE A 543 33.07 -19.30 16.31
CA PHE A 543 31.89 -19.58 15.50
C PHE A 543 31.74 -18.63 14.30
N PHE A 544 31.96 -17.33 14.49
CA PHE A 544 31.93 -16.35 13.40
C PHE A 544 33.01 -16.63 12.36
N ASP A 545 34.21 -17.04 12.76
CA ASP A 545 35.28 -17.39 11.82
C ASP A 545 34.92 -18.62 10.98
N SER A 546 34.39 -19.67 11.61
CA SER A 546 33.89 -20.86 10.90
C SER A 546 32.75 -20.51 9.93
N TYR A 547 31.79 -19.69 10.38
CA TYR A 547 30.69 -19.24 9.52
C TYR A 547 31.19 -18.50 8.27
N GLN A 548 32.15 -17.60 8.44
CA GLN A 548 32.72 -16.85 7.32
C GLN A 548 33.48 -17.75 6.35
N ALA A 549 34.21 -18.74 6.86
CA ALA A 549 34.92 -19.74 6.05
C ALA A 549 33.97 -20.58 5.19
N PHE A 550 32.87 -21.07 5.79
CA PHE A 550 31.89 -21.93 5.12
C PHE A 550 31.00 -21.18 4.13
N SER A 551 30.41 -20.06 4.56
CA SER A 551 29.37 -19.36 3.79
C SER A 551 29.92 -18.40 2.73
N GLY A 552 31.18 -17.95 2.90
CA GLY A 552 31.77 -16.83 2.17
C GLY A 552 31.24 -15.46 2.51
N GLN A 553 30.23 -15.37 3.37
CA GLN A 553 29.85 -14.10 3.97
C GLN A 553 30.98 -13.61 4.87
N LYS A 554 31.13 -12.29 4.99
CA LYS A 554 32.13 -11.67 5.85
C LYS A 554 31.46 -10.65 6.76
N ILE A 555 31.78 -10.70 8.05
CA ILE A 555 31.34 -9.71 9.02
C ILE A 555 32.29 -8.52 8.93
N ASN A 556 31.73 -7.32 8.72
CA ASN A 556 32.49 -6.10 8.69
C ASN A 556 32.78 -5.64 10.13
N ALA A 557 33.95 -5.98 10.66
CA ALA A 557 34.32 -5.60 12.03
C ALA A 557 34.31 -4.08 12.27
N HIS A 558 34.68 -3.27 11.26
CA HIS A 558 34.71 -1.80 11.37
C HIS A 558 33.32 -1.15 11.43
N LYS A 559 32.29 -1.80 10.89
CA LYS A 559 30.90 -1.32 10.92
C LYS A 559 30.05 -2.01 11.97
N SER A 560 30.50 -3.18 12.42
CA SER A 560 29.90 -3.89 13.54
C SER A 560 30.24 -3.17 14.84
N CYS A 561 29.26 -3.11 15.74
CA CYS A 561 29.42 -2.40 17.00
C CYS A 561 28.87 -3.21 18.18
N PHE A 562 29.27 -2.84 19.38
CA PHE A 562 28.77 -3.43 20.61
C PHE A 562 28.28 -2.37 21.59
N ILE A 563 27.25 -2.70 22.36
CA ILE A 563 26.69 -1.86 23.41
C ILE A 563 26.75 -2.64 24.72
N LEU A 564 27.35 -2.02 25.73
CA LEU A 564 27.49 -2.57 27.07
C LEU A 564 26.52 -1.91 28.06
N SER A 565 26.26 -2.60 29.16
CA SER A 565 25.67 -1.98 30.35
C SER A 565 26.48 -0.75 30.78
N THR A 566 25.80 0.30 31.23
CA THR A 566 26.41 1.45 31.91
C THR A 566 27.10 1.07 33.22
N ARG A 567 26.90 -0.16 33.71
CA ARG A 567 27.58 -0.70 34.90
C ARG A 567 28.80 -1.55 34.55
N ALA A 568 29.05 -1.81 33.27
CA ALA A 568 30.25 -2.52 32.85
C ALA A 568 31.49 -1.65 33.07
N SER A 569 32.56 -2.26 33.58
CA SER A 569 33.87 -1.60 33.68
C SER A 569 34.52 -1.38 32.31
N SER A 570 35.50 -0.48 32.25
CA SER A 570 36.34 -0.25 31.07
C SER A 570 37.07 -1.52 30.59
N THR A 571 37.38 -2.44 31.51
CA THR A 571 37.99 -3.75 31.19
C THR A 571 37.07 -4.62 30.34
N HIS A 572 35.75 -4.62 30.60
CA HIS A 572 34.79 -5.33 29.75
C HIS A 572 34.73 -4.75 28.33
N GLY A 573 34.75 -3.42 28.20
CA GLY A 573 34.79 -2.75 26.89
C GLY A 573 36.04 -3.13 26.10
N SER A 574 37.20 -3.15 26.77
CA SER A 574 38.48 -3.52 26.18
C SER A 574 38.49 -4.98 25.73
N MET A 575 37.92 -5.89 26.54
CA MET A 575 37.78 -7.32 26.21
C MET A 575 36.96 -7.56 24.94
N VAL A 576 35.79 -6.91 24.81
CA VAL A 576 34.96 -7.07 23.60
C VAL A 576 35.68 -6.52 22.37
N ALA A 577 36.34 -5.36 22.50
CA ALA A 577 37.08 -4.73 21.42
C ALA A 577 38.32 -5.54 21.01
N SER A 578 39.05 -6.17 21.94
CA SER A 578 40.21 -6.99 21.62
C SER A 578 39.85 -8.33 21.00
N THR A 579 38.75 -8.97 21.43
CA THR A 579 38.35 -10.29 20.93
C THR A 579 37.58 -10.23 19.61
N LEU A 580 36.65 -9.29 19.46
CA LEU A 580 35.78 -9.19 18.28
C LEU A 580 36.20 -8.09 17.28
N HIS A 581 37.07 -7.15 17.69
CA HIS A 581 37.47 -5.99 16.90
C HIS A 581 36.31 -5.05 16.52
N PHE A 582 35.21 -5.08 17.28
CA PHE A 582 34.05 -4.21 17.08
C PHE A 582 34.22 -2.88 17.81
N GLN A 583 33.52 -1.85 17.33
CA GLN A 583 33.54 -0.53 17.95
C GLN A 583 32.46 -0.39 19.02
N GLN A 584 32.77 0.26 20.14
CA GLN A 584 31.77 0.54 21.18
C GLN A 584 30.79 1.62 20.73
N GLN A 585 29.50 1.38 20.92
CA GLN A 585 28.43 2.36 20.73
C GLN A 585 27.58 2.48 22.01
N PHE A 586 26.89 3.61 22.15
CA PHE A 586 26.02 3.91 23.29
C PHE A 586 24.56 4.05 22.87
N LEU A 587 23.64 3.91 23.83
CA LEU A 587 22.23 4.22 23.64
C LEU A 587 22.02 5.75 23.67
N PRO A 588 21.19 6.33 22.78
CA PRO A 588 20.41 5.66 21.75
C PRO A 588 21.20 5.35 20.47
N PHE A 589 20.88 4.24 19.80
CA PHE A 589 21.41 3.91 18.46
C PHE A 589 20.27 3.62 17.48
N THR A 590 20.54 3.72 16.17
CA THR A 590 19.53 3.43 15.13
C THR A 590 19.57 1.96 14.72
N TYR A 591 18.40 1.31 14.78
CA TYR A 591 18.17 -0.06 14.32
C TYR A 591 16.92 -0.09 13.43
N LEU A 592 17.05 -0.60 12.20
CA LEU A 592 15.97 -0.66 11.21
C LEU A 592 15.26 0.69 10.97
N GLY A 593 15.97 1.81 11.17
CA GLY A 593 15.41 3.16 10.99
C GLY A 593 14.61 3.70 12.19
N ALA A 594 14.58 2.98 13.31
CA ALA A 594 14.06 3.47 14.60
C ALA A 594 15.19 3.61 15.63
N PRO A 595 15.16 4.63 16.50
CA PRO A 595 16.09 4.73 17.61
C PRO A 595 15.71 3.72 18.71
N VAL A 596 16.67 2.88 19.10
CA VAL A 596 16.61 2.05 20.30
C VAL A 596 17.25 2.83 21.44
N PHE A 597 16.53 3.01 22.55
CA PHE A 597 16.92 3.91 23.63
C PHE A 597 16.55 3.36 25.00
N LYS A 598 17.12 3.92 26.07
CA LYS A 598 16.74 3.61 27.46
C LYS A 598 16.06 4.79 28.13
N GLY A 599 15.00 4.53 28.90
CA GLY A 599 14.31 5.56 29.70
C GLY A 599 13.07 6.15 29.02
N ARG A 600 12.86 7.46 29.18
CA ARG A 600 11.65 8.15 28.68
C ARG A 600 11.81 8.56 27.22
N THR A 601 10.70 8.56 26.48
CA THR A 601 10.66 9.07 25.11
C THR A 601 10.82 10.60 25.12
N THR A 602 11.84 11.12 24.45
CA THR A 602 12.11 12.57 24.36
C THR A 602 11.93 13.08 22.92
N CYS A 603 11.75 14.40 22.75
CA CYS A 603 11.60 15.02 21.43
C CYS A 603 12.82 14.81 20.52
N VAL A 604 14.03 14.77 21.11
CA VAL A 604 15.31 14.65 20.40
C VAL A 604 15.38 13.36 19.57
N LEU A 605 14.76 12.27 20.04
CA LEU A 605 14.69 11.01 19.30
C LEU A 605 13.99 11.14 17.93
N PHE A 606 13.18 12.19 17.74
CA PHE A 606 12.41 12.42 16.52
C PHE A 606 12.96 13.55 15.64
N ASP A 607 14.01 14.26 16.07
CA ASP A 607 14.63 15.31 15.25
C ASP A 607 15.10 14.80 13.87
N PRO A 608 15.69 13.59 13.72
CA PRO A 608 16.02 13.05 12.41
C PRO A 608 14.78 12.87 11.50
N LEU A 609 13.63 12.48 12.06
CA LEU A 609 12.38 12.37 11.30
C LEU A 609 11.91 13.76 10.84
N VAL A 610 11.92 14.74 11.73
CA VAL A 610 11.51 16.12 11.41
C VAL A 610 12.43 16.71 10.34
N ALA A 611 13.75 16.55 10.49
CA ALA A 611 14.74 16.97 9.51
C ALA A 611 14.53 16.29 8.16
N LYS A 612 14.16 15.00 8.14
CA LYS A 612 13.84 14.28 6.90
C LYS A 612 12.59 14.84 6.21
N VAL A 613 11.55 15.19 6.97
CA VAL A 613 10.34 15.84 6.44
C VAL A 613 10.67 17.22 5.88
N GLN A 614 11.43 18.04 6.62
CA GLN A 614 11.89 19.36 6.17
C GLN A 614 12.76 19.28 4.93
N ALA A 615 13.74 18.38 4.89
CA ALA A 615 14.55 18.13 3.71
C ALA A 615 13.65 17.73 2.54
N ARG A 616 12.66 16.86 2.72
CA ARG A 616 11.76 16.49 1.62
C ARG A 616 10.96 17.69 1.09
N LEU A 617 10.52 18.58 1.98
CA LEU A 617 9.84 19.82 1.63
C LEU A 617 10.75 20.80 0.87
N SER A 618 12.03 20.93 1.25
CA SER A 618 12.96 21.83 0.57
C SER A 618 13.22 21.46 -0.89
N HIS A 619 13.17 20.17 -1.22
CA HIS A 619 13.31 19.69 -2.60
C HIS A 619 12.08 19.98 -3.47
N TRP A 620 10.90 20.20 -2.86
CA TRP A 620 9.70 20.55 -3.60
C TRP A 620 9.57 22.06 -3.62
N SER A 621 10.19 22.68 -4.62
CA SER A 621 9.94 24.08 -4.90
C SER A 621 8.43 24.31 -4.97
N SER A 622 7.90 25.08 -4.02
CA SER A 622 6.49 25.47 -3.97
C SER A 622 6.07 26.26 -5.22
N ARG A 623 7.04 26.71 -6.06
CA ARG A 623 6.82 27.34 -7.37
C ARG A 623 6.32 26.36 -8.43
N LEU A 624 6.60 25.06 -8.30
CA LEU A 624 6.33 24.06 -9.34
C LEU A 624 5.03 23.27 -9.09
N LEU A 625 4.30 23.52 -8.00
CA LEU A 625 3.16 22.67 -7.63
C LEU A 625 1.87 23.48 -7.50
N SER A 626 0.81 23.01 -8.17
CA SER A 626 -0.55 23.52 -7.95
C SER A 626 -1.02 23.20 -6.52
N SER A 627 -2.04 23.90 -6.02
CA SER A 627 -2.65 23.53 -4.73
C SER A 627 -3.17 22.08 -4.72
N GLY A 628 -3.66 21.57 -5.87
CA GLY A 628 -4.01 20.16 -6.03
C GLY A 628 -2.79 19.23 -5.88
N GLY A 629 -1.68 19.56 -6.54
CA GLY A 629 -0.41 18.85 -6.41
C GLY A 629 0.13 18.82 -4.97
N LYS A 630 0.03 19.94 -4.24
CA LYS A 630 0.38 20.01 -2.81
C LYS A 630 -0.48 19.07 -1.95
N LEU A 631 -1.80 19.03 -2.18
CA LEU A 631 -2.69 18.10 -1.46
C LEU A 631 -2.33 16.64 -1.70
N VAL A 632 -2.03 16.29 -2.95
CA VAL A 632 -1.66 14.91 -3.31
C VAL A 632 -0.33 14.53 -2.65
N LEU A 633 0.67 15.40 -2.69
CA LEU A 633 1.96 15.20 -2.03
C LEU A 633 1.83 15.03 -0.51
N LEU A 634 1.01 15.87 0.09
CA LEU A 634 0.77 15.84 1.52
C LEU A 634 0.05 14.54 1.93
N ARG A 635 -0.96 14.12 1.15
CA ARG A 635 -1.69 12.85 1.36
C ARG A 635 -0.84 11.59 1.18
N HIS A 636 0.01 11.55 0.15
CA HIS A 636 0.69 10.30 -0.23
C HIS A 636 2.14 10.23 0.27
N VAL A 637 2.78 11.36 0.54
CA VAL A 637 4.21 11.41 0.89
C VAL A 637 4.45 11.98 2.28
N LEU A 638 4.00 13.20 2.59
CA LEU A 638 4.38 13.84 3.87
C LEU A 638 3.74 13.14 5.07
N THR A 639 2.45 12.85 4.99
CA THR A 639 1.73 12.17 6.08
C THR A 639 2.16 10.71 6.24
N SER A 640 2.70 10.08 5.21
CA SER A 640 3.16 8.68 5.27
C SER A 640 4.57 8.54 5.87
N MET A 641 5.43 9.56 5.76
CA MET A 641 6.80 9.51 6.26
C MET A 641 6.91 9.21 7.78
N PRO A 642 6.12 9.84 8.67
CA PRO A 642 6.12 9.52 10.10
C PRO A 642 5.55 8.15 10.44
N MET A 643 4.64 7.61 9.63
CA MET A 643 3.80 6.44 9.99
C MET A 643 4.61 5.20 10.37
N TYR A 644 5.79 5.01 9.78
CA TYR A 644 6.68 3.91 10.14
C TYR A 644 7.14 3.99 11.59
N LEU A 645 7.62 5.16 12.01
CA LEU A 645 8.14 5.37 13.36
C LEU A 645 7.01 5.38 14.40
N LEU A 646 5.85 5.96 14.06
CA LEU A 646 4.66 5.99 14.93
C LEU A 646 4.07 4.60 15.21
N GLN A 647 4.38 3.59 14.39
CA GLN A 647 3.96 2.21 14.64
C GLN A 647 4.71 1.58 15.81
N VAL A 648 5.99 1.91 15.97
CA VAL A 648 6.88 1.29 16.97
C VAL A 648 7.13 2.17 18.18
N MET A 649 7.00 3.49 18.04
CA MET A 649 7.22 4.45 19.11
C MET A 649 6.01 5.35 19.32
N ASP A 650 5.84 5.80 20.57
CA ASP A 650 4.83 6.80 20.94
C ASP A 650 5.51 8.16 21.18
N PRO A 651 5.41 9.12 20.25
CA PRO A 651 6.10 10.40 20.35
C PRO A 651 5.45 11.35 21.36
N PRO A 652 6.22 12.27 21.96
CA PRO A 652 5.65 13.39 22.70
C PRO A 652 4.73 14.26 21.83
N ARG A 653 3.65 14.80 22.42
CA ARG A 653 2.67 15.65 21.70
C ARG A 653 3.33 16.83 20.95
N ALA A 654 4.41 17.39 21.48
CA ALA A 654 5.17 18.46 20.84
C ALA A 654 5.71 18.07 19.45
N VAL A 655 6.15 16.83 19.26
CA VAL A 655 6.62 16.31 17.97
C VAL A 655 5.46 16.23 16.97
N LEU A 656 4.31 15.73 17.41
CA LEU A 656 3.11 15.61 16.57
C LEU A 656 2.63 16.99 16.08
N LEU A 657 2.63 17.99 16.98
CA LEU A 657 2.31 19.37 16.65
C LEU A 657 3.34 19.97 15.68
N ARG A 658 4.65 19.71 15.87
CA ARG A 658 5.70 20.17 14.95
C ARG A 658 5.52 19.60 13.54
N LEU A 659 5.21 18.32 13.41
CA LEU A 659 4.92 17.67 12.13
C LEU A 659 3.65 18.26 11.47
N GLY A 660 2.59 18.47 12.25
CA GLY A 660 1.35 19.11 11.78
C GLY A 660 1.58 20.53 11.26
N LYS A 661 2.37 21.33 11.99
CA LYS A 661 2.78 22.69 11.56
C LYS A 661 3.52 22.67 10.23
N LEU A 662 4.49 21.77 10.04
CA LEU A 662 5.23 21.63 8.78
C LEU A 662 4.32 21.25 7.60
N CYS A 663 3.37 20.33 7.81
CA CYS A 663 2.42 19.95 6.78
C CYS A 663 1.45 21.10 6.44
N ASN A 664 1.00 21.85 7.45
CA ASN A 664 0.12 22.99 7.27
C ASN A 664 0.82 24.15 6.55
N ALA A 665 2.08 24.43 6.91
CA ALA A 665 2.95 25.40 6.24
C ALA A 665 3.11 25.06 4.74
N PHE A 666 3.47 23.81 4.42
CA PHE A 666 3.59 23.37 3.03
C PHE A 666 2.33 23.62 2.20
N LEU A 667 1.14 23.40 2.78
CA LEU A 667 -0.13 23.61 2.09
C LEU A 667 -0.37 25.10 1.78
N TRP A 668 -0.18 25.98 2.76
CA TRP A 668 -0.60 27.39 2.68
C TRP A 668 0.49 28.37 2.24
N ASP A 669 1.77 28.07 2.47
CA ASP A 669 2.85 28.99 2.18
C ASP A 669 3.06 29.22 0.68
N LYS A 670 3.43 30.46 0.36
CA LYS A 670 3.63 30.94 -1.01
C LYS A 670 5.10 30.81 -1.46
N PRO A 671 5.36 30.81 -2.77
CA PRO A 671 6.67 30.45 -3.33
C PRO A 671 7.78 31.52 -3.31
N ALA A 672 7.67 32.51 -2.43
CA ALA A 672 8.53 33.71 -2.45
C ALA A 672 8.97 34.18 -1.06
N GLY A 673 9.03 33.29 -0.06
CA GLY A 673 9.40 33.66 1.32
C GLY A 673 8.38 34.52 2.06
N THR A 674 7.29 34.93 1.40
CA THR A 674 6.13 35.52 2.06
C THR A 674 5.32 34.42 2.74
N ARG A 675 5.24 34.44 4.07
CA ARG A 675 4.34 33.57 4.84
C ARG A 675 2.93 33.68 4.28
N GLY A 676 2.36 32.54 3.89
CA GLY A 676 0.99 32.51 3.41
C GLY A 676 0.01 32.74 4.57
N ILE A 677 -1.20 33.21 4.28
CA ILE A 677 -2.26 33.19 5.29
C ILE A 677 -2.58 31.72 5.58
N HIS A 678 -2.32 31.27 6.81
CA HIS A 678 -2.78 29.97 7.29
C HIS A 678 -4.28 30.05 7.53
N TRP A 679 -5.05 29.52 6.57
CA TRP A 679 -6.49 29.68 6.56
C TRP A 679 -7.19 28.90 7.67
N THR A 680 -6.68 27.73 8.03
CA THR A 680 -7.25 26.87 9.09
C THR A 680 -6.17 25.99 9.74
N SER A 681 -6.49 25.40 10.89
CA SER A 681 -5.55 24.56 11.66
C SER A 681 -5.37 23.18 11.03
N TRP A 682 -4.28 22.50 11.38
CA TRP A 682 -4.00 21.15 10.89
C TRP A 682 -5.07 20.15 11.35
N GLU A 683 -5.56 20.31 12.57
CA GLU A 683 -6.59 19.48 13.19
C GLU A 683 -7.90 19.54 12.40
N THR A 684 -8.35 20.75 12.00
CA THR A 684 -9.56 20.92 11.18
C THR A 684 -9.43 20.29 9.79
N ILE A 685 -8.23 20.34 9.22
CA ILE A 685 -7.96 19.76 7.89
C ILE A 685 -7.93 18.22 7.96
N CYS A 686 -7.58 17.64 9.11
CA CYS A 686 -7.52 16.19 9.32
C CYS A 686 -8.88 15.48 9.46
N PHE A 687 -10.00 16.20 9.46
CA PHE A 687 -11.30 15.54 9.42
C PHE A 687 -11.53 14.86 8.06
N PRO A 688 -12.35 13.78 8.00
CA PRO A 688 -12.86 13.27 6.75
C PRO A 688 -13.47 14.37 5.88
N VAL A 689 -13.43 14.16 4.57
CA VAL A 689 -14.04 15.08 3.61
C VAL A 689 -15.52 15.32 3.91
N ALA A 690 -16.28 14.27 4.23
CA ALA A 690 -17.70 14.39 4.58
C ALA A 690 -17.96 15.13 5.90
N GLU A 691 -16.94 15.26 6.76
CA GLU A 691 -16.99 15.98 8.04
C GLU A 691 -16.33 17.37 7.93
N GLY A 692 -16.03 17.77 6.70
CA GLY A 692 -15.56 19.10 6.39
C GLY A 692 -14.05 19.33 6.44
N GLY A 693 -13.24 18.29 6.67
CA GLY A 693 -11.80 18.37 6.48
C GLY A 693 -11.38 18.10 5.03
N LEU A 694 -10.08 17.85 4.83
CA LEU A 694 -9.52 17.43 3.53
C LEU A 694 -9.25 15.92 3.48
N GLY A 695 -9.57 15.19 4.55
CA GLY A 695 -9.39 13.75 4.67
C GLY A 695 -7.92 13.33 4.83
N PHE A 696 -7.10 14.15 5.49
CA PHE A 696 -5.82 13.68 6.04
C PHE A 696 -6.09 12.95 7.35
N ARG A 697 -5.13 12.16 7.83
CA ARG A 697 -5.25 11.55 9.16
C ARG A 697 -4.36 12.31 10.12
N SER A 698 -4.91 12.69 11.26
CA SER A 698 -4.12 13.29 12.35
C SER A 698 -3.05 12.30 12.82
N PHE A 699 -1.86 12.80 13.10
CA PHE A 699 -0.78 11.96 13.63
C PHE A 699 -1.13 11.39 15.01
N ALA A 700 -1.90 12.13 15.83
CA ALA A 700 -2.34 11.67 17.15
C ALA A 700 -3.30 10.49 17.04
N ASP A 701 -4.35 10.60 16.21
CA ASP A 701 -5.31 9.52 15.97
C ASP A 701 -4.62 8.27 15.41
N MET A 702 -3.63 8.46 14.54
CA MET A 702 -2.83 7.34 14.03
C MET A 702 -1.98 6.67 15.10
N CYS A 703 -1.42 7.42 16.07
CA CYS A 703 -0.71 6.83 17.21
C CYS A 703 -1.64 5.96 18.06
N SER A 704 -2.87 6.42 18.31
CA SER A 704 -3.91 5.66 19.00
C SER A 704 -4.32 4.41 18.21
N ALA A 705 -4.56 4.53 16.90
CA ALA A 705 -4.88 3.39 16.05
C ALA A 705 -3.76 2.34 16.01
N PHE A 706 -2.49 2.76 16.00
CA PHE A 706 -1.35 1.85 16.11
C PHE A 706 -1.22 1.25 17.51
N ALA A 707 -1.57 1.97 18.57
CA ALA A 707 -1.65 1.42 19.92
C ALA A 707 -2.73 0.33 19.99
N CYS A 708 -3.92 0.54 19.41
CA CYS A 708 -4.95 -0.50 19.28
C CYS A 708 -4.43 -1.72 18.51
N LYS A 709 -3.64 -1.50 17.45
CA LYS A 709 -3.02 -2.60 16.69
C LYS A 709 -2.06 -3.40 17.55
N LEU A 710 -1.22 -2.76 18.35
CA LEU A 710 -0.31 -3.45 19.26
C LEU A 710 -1.08 -4.20 20.35
N TRP A 711 -2.14 -3.61 20.90
CA TRP A 711 -3.01 -4.28 21.87
C TRP A 711 -3.68 -5.52 21.28
N TRP A 712 -4.26 -5.42 20.08
CA TRP A 712 -4.82 -6.56 19.34
C TRP A 712 -3.79 -7.69 19.17
N ARG A 713 -2.56 -7.35 18.80
CA ARG A 713 -1.47 -8.33 18.62
C ARG A 713 -1.02 -8.96 19.93
N LEU A 714 -0.98 -8.19 21.02
CA LEU A 714 -0.73 -8.72 22.36
C LEU A 714 -1.81 -9.73 22.75
N ARG A 715 -3.09 -9.39 22.55
CA ARG A 715 -4.23 -10.28 22.84
C ARG A 715 -4.21 -11.55 22.01
N LYS A 716 -3.88 -11.46 20.71
CA LYS A 716 -3.81 -12.62 19.81
C LYS A 716 -2.63 -13.56 20.11
N ASN A 717 -1.53 -13.03 20.64
CA ASN A 717 -0.31 -13.77 21.01
C ASN A 717 0.34 -14.59 19.88
N GLU A 718 0.29 -14.11 18.63
CA GLU A 718 0.82 -14.85 17.45
C GLU A 718 2.21 -14.37 16.97
N SER A 719 2.89 -13.51 17.74
CA SER A 719 4.18 -12.93 17.31
C SER A 719 5.22 -13.03 18.39
N LEU A 720 6.51 -13.09 18.00
CA LEU A 720 7.65 -13.10 18.92
C LEU A 720 7.55 -11.97 19.95
N TRP A 721 7.19 -10.76 19.50
CA TRP A 721 6.98 -9.62 20.39
C TRP A 721 5.86 -9.88 21.41
N ALA A 722 4.69 -10.34 20.96
CA ALA A 722 3.58 -10.62 21.86
C ALA A 722 3.94 -11.69 22.90
N SER A 723 4.57 -12.80 22.48
CA SER A 723 5.01 -13.87 23.38
C SER A 723 6.06 -13.39 24.38
N PHE A 724 6.99 -12.53 23.95
CA PHE A 724 7.96 -11.89 24.84
C PHE A 724 7.28 -10.99 25.88
N MET A 725 6.31 -10.16 25.47
CA MET A 725 5.54 -9.30 26.37
C MET A 725 4.68 -10.10 27.36
N HIS A 726 4.10 -11.22 26.90
CA HIS A 726 3.36 -12.15 27.75
C HIS A 726 4.26 -12.74 28.84
N ALA A 727 5.43 -13.27 28.45
CA ALA A 727 6.39 -13.83 29.40
C ALA A 727 6.95 -12.77 30.36
N LYS A 728 7.19 -11.54 29.90
CA LYS A 728 7.79 -10.46 30.69
C LYS A 728 6.79 -9.84 31.69
N TYR A 729 5.60 -9.47 31.21
CA TYR A 729 4.63 -8.64 31.92
C TYR A 729 3.36 -9.40 32.33
N VAL A 730 2.78 -10.20 31.44
CA VAL A 730 1.46 -10.82 31.66
C VAL A 730 1.51 -12.00 32.62
N ARG A 731 2.52 -12.87 32.47
CA ARG A 731 2.84 -13.99 33.38
C ARG A 731 1.64 -14.88 33.74
N GLY A 732 0.87 -15.26 32.72
CA GLY A 732 -0.28 -16.17 32.85
C GLY A 732 -1.58 -15.52 33.36
N LYS A 733 -1.58 -14.23 33.72
CA LYS A 733 -2.82 -13.49 34.03
C LYS A 733 -3.55 -13.05 32.77
N HIS A 734 -4.81 -12.64 32.89
CA HIS A 734 -5.49 -12.01 31.77
C HIS A 734 -4.88 -10.61 31.49
N PRO A 735 -4.56 -10.23 30.22
CA PRO A 735 -3.87 -8.97 29.91
C PRO A 735 -4.55 -7.70 30.47
N ILE A 736 -5.87 -7.72 30.68
CA ILE A 736 -6.63 -6.59 31.24
C ILE A 736 -6.28 -6.34 32.71
N GLN A 737 -5.99 -7.38 33.48
CA GLN A 737 -5.72 -7.30 34.93
C GLN A 737 -4.29 -6.87 35.24
N VAL A 738 -3.38 -6.90 34.26
CA VAL A 738 -1.95 -6.69 34.50
C VAL A 738 -1.66 -5.21 34.76
N THR A 739 -1.11 -4.93 35.94
CA THR A 739 -0.52 -3.64 36.33
C THR A 739 0.98 -3.81 36.57
N VAL A 740 1.78 -2.89 36.03
CA VAL A 740 3.24 -2.97 36.09
C VAL A 740 3.78 -1.74 36.82
N ALA A 741 4.54 -1.94 37.89
CA ALA A 741 5.08 -0.84 38.70
C ALA A 741 6.09 0.06 37.94
N ARG A 742 6.91 -0.54 37.05
CA ARG A 742 7.90 0.16 36.22
C ARG A 742 7.70 -0.18 34.75
N PRO A 743 6.68 0.39 34.10
CA PRO A 743 6.33 0.03 32.73
C PRO A 743 7.33 0.64 31.74
N SER A 744 7.69 -0.12 30.72
CA SER A 744 8.43 0.39 29.56
C SER A 744 7.58 1.43 28.82
N PRO A 745 8.18 2.28 27.96
CA PRO A 745 7.42 3.17 27.09
C PRO A 745 6.36 2.42 26.27
N THR A 746 6.70 1.23 25.75
CA THR A 746 5.78 0.38 24.99
C THR A 746 4.62 -0.10 25.85
N TRP A 747 4.88 -0.59 27.06
CA TRP A 747 3.81 -1.06 27.95
C TRP A 747 2.90 0.08 28.40
N ARG A 748 3.44 1.26 28.71
CA ARG A 748 2.65 2.45 29.06
C ARG A 748 1.71 2.86 27.92
N ARG A 749 2.17 2.75 26.67
CA ARG A 749 1.34 2.98 25.47
C ARG A 749 0.16 1.99 25.41
N LEU A 750 0.40 0.73 25.75
CA LEU A 750 -0.63 -0.32 25.79
C LEU A 750 -1.63 -0.09 26.92
N GLU A 751 -1.17 0.27 28.12
CA GLU A 751 -2.04 0.63 29.25
C GLU A 751 -2.97 1.81 28.89
N GLY A 752 -2.44 2.82 28.21
CA GLY A 752 -3.21 4.00 27.79
C GLY A 752 -4.33 3.71 26.78
N ILE A 753 -4.20 2.66 25.96
CA ILE A 753 -5.21 2.32 24.92
C ILE A 753 -6.10 1.13 25.29
N ARG A 754 -5.72 0.36 26.33
CA ARG A 754 -6.38 -0.88 26.78
C ARG A 754 -7.90 -0.81 26.71
N ARG A 755 -8.52 0.15 27.42
CA ARG A 755 -9.98 0.29 27.49
C ARG A 755 -10.63 0.53 26.13
N VAL A 756 -10.03 1.37 25.29
CA VAL A 756 -10.55 1.67 23.95
C VAL A 756 -10.51 0.44 23.06
N ALA A 757 -9.39 -0.31 23.10
CA ALA A 757 -9.22 -1.49 22.27
C ALA A 757 -10.12 -2.65 22.72
N GLU A 758 -10.22 -2.92 24.03
CA GLU A 758 -11.07 -3.98 24.57
C GLU A 758 -12.55 -3.79 24.25
N ASN A 759 -13.04 -2.55 24.30
CA ASN A 759 -14.41 -2.21 23.89
C ASN A 759 -14.73 -2.52 22.42
N HIS A 760 -13.74 -2.87 21.61
CA HIS A 760 -13.90 -3.25 20.21
C HIS A 760 -13.42 -4.67 19.89
N ILE A 761 -12.95 -5.42 20.90
CA ILE A 761 -12.57 -6.82 20.80
C ILE A 761 -13.72 -7.69 21.29
N ARG A 762 -14.13 -8.65 20.46
CA ARG A 762 -15.06 -9.72 20.81
C ARG A 762 -14.52 -11.07 20.39
N TRP A 763 -15.11 -12.13 20.91
CA TRP A 763 -14.73 -13.49 20.56
C TRP A 763 -15.87 -14.23 19.87
N CYS A 764 -15.55 -14.78 18.71
CA CYS A 764 -16.36 -15.81 18.06
C CYS A 764 -15.94 -17.14 18.68
N VAL A 765 -16.84 -17.74 19.46
CA VAL A 765 -16.58 -18.93 20.28
C VAL A 765 -16.53 -20.19 19.40
N GLY A 766 -15.44 -20.93 19.53
CA GLY A 766 -15.22 -22.26 18.95
C GLY A 766 -15.18 -23.28 20.07
N ARG A 767 -14.00 -23.81 20.38
CA ARG A 767 -13.75 -24.72 21.50
C ARG A 767 -13.96 -24.12 22.89
N GLY A 768 -14.07 -22.80 23.04
CA GLY A 768 -14.38 -22.16 24.32
C GLY A 768 -13.16 -21.88 25.20
N PHE A 769 -11.95 -21.81 24.65
CA PHE A 769 -10.73 -21.41 25.39
C PHE A 769 -10.61 -19.88 25.47
N VAL A 770 -11.71 -19.25 25.84
CA VAL A 770 -11.83 -17.81 26.12
C VAL A 770 -12.07 -17.63 27.62
N ASP A 771 -11.59 -16.52 28.18
CA ASP A 771 -11.79 -16.22 29.60
C ASP A 771 -13.27 -15.94 29.88
N LEU A 772 -13.87 -16.66 30.82
CA LEU A 772 -15.29 -16.55 31.13
C LEU A 772 -15.68 -15.11 31.52
N TRP A 773 -14.82 -14.45 32.29
CA TRP A 773 -15.12 -13.22 33.00
C TRP A 773 -14.75 -11.95 32.23
N TYR A 774 -13.55 -11.95 31.62
CA TYR A 774 -12.95 -10.76 31.02
C TYR A 774 -13.11 -10.68 29.51
N ASP A 775 -13.38 -11.79 28.82
CA ASP A 775 -13.61 -11.79 27.38
C ASP A 775 -15.08 -11.53 27.03
N ARG A 776 -15.29 -10.76 25.95
CA ARG A 776 -16.62 -10.50 25.41
C ARG A 776 -16.97 -11.51 24.34
N TRP A 777 -17.53 -12.63 24.76
CA TRP A 777 -17.96 -13.73 23.88
C TRP A 777 -19.47 -13.72 23.61
N LEU A 778 -20.30 -13.20 24.53
CA LEU A 778 -21.76 -13.10 24.39
C LEU A 778 -22.28 -11.66 24.53
N PHE A 779 -22.03 -11.03 25.68
CA PHE A 779 -22.61 -9.74 26.04
C PHE A 779 -21.85 -8.52 25.48
N GLU A 780 -22.47 -7.33 25.55
CA GLU A 780 -21.84 -6.05 25.17
C GLU A 780 -20.63 -5.67 26.03
N VAL A 781 -20.65 -6.11 27.29
CA VAL A 781 -19.61 -5.91 28.31
C VAL A 781 -19.11 -7.27 28.83
N PRO A 782 -17.92 -7.33 29.44
CA PRO A 782 -17.44 -8.56 30.08
C PRO A 782 -18.41 -9.05 31.17
N LEU A 783 -18.46 -10.37 31.38
CA LEU A 783 -19.38 -10.97 32.36
C LEU A 783 -19.07 -10.50 33.80
N ALA A 784 -17.79 -10.24 34.11
CA ALA A 784 -17.37 -9.69 35.40
C ALA A 784 -18.10 -8.39 35.76
N ASP A 785 -18.35 -7.52 34.76
CA ASP A 785 -19.01 -6.22 34.97
C ASP A 785 -20.51 -6.38 35.21
N LEU A 786 -21.14 -7.43 34.66
CA LEU A 786 -22.56 -7.73 34.85
C LEU A 786 -22.85 -8.37 36.20
N VAL A 787 -21.99 -9.30 36.64
CA VAL A 787 -22.16 -10.02 37.90
C VAL A 787 -21.58 -9.25 39.10
N SER A 788 -20.73 -8.25 38.84
CA SER A 788 -20.09 -7.41 39.86
C SER A 788 -19.24 -8.20 40.87
N ILE A 789 -18.56 -9.26 40.41
CA ILE A 789 -17.66 -10.05 41.26
C ILE A 789 -16.31 -9.31 41.40
N PRO A 790 -15.84 -9.04 42.63
CA PRO A 790 -14.51 -8.50 42.85
C PRO A 790 -13.45 -9.61 42.64
N ASP A 791 -12.53 -9.38 41.69
CA ASP A 791 -11.41 -10.26 41.33
C ASP A 791 -11.81 -11.73 41.03
N PRO A 792 -12.63 -11.97 39.99
CA PRO A 792 -13.05 -13.33 39.64
C PRO A 792 -11.85 -14.23 39.29
N PRO A 793 -11.90 -15.52 39.68
CA PRO A 793 -10.85 -16.49 39.35
C PRO A 793 -10.77 -16.71 37.84
N HIS A 794 -9.57 -17.04 37.33
CA HIS A 794 -9.41 -17.41 35.92
C HIS A 794 -10.14 -18.73 35.64
N MET A 795 -11.12 -18.68 34.74
CA MET A 795 -11.94 -19.81 34.31
C MET A 795 -12.15 -19.72 32.80
N LEU A 796 -12.09 -20.85 32.11
CA LEU A 796 -12.41 -20.91 30.70
C LEU A 796 -13.88 -21.24 30.47
N LEU A 797 -14.47 -20.68 29.41
CA LEU A 797 -15.85 -20.98 29.04
C LEU A 797 -16.07 -22.49 28.83
N ALA A 798 -15.11 -23.17 28.20
CA ALA A 798 -15.16 -24.61 27.95
C ALA A 798 -15.32 -25.47 29.21
N GLU A 799 -14.92 -24.99 30.40
CA GLU A 799 -15.05 -25.74 31.65
C GLU A 799 -16.51 -25.92 32.12
N PHE A 800 -17.45 -25.18 31.51
CA PHE A 800 -18.88 -25.22 31.80
C PHE A 800 -19.69 -25.93 30.73
N PHE A 801 -19.04 -26.54 29.73
CA PHE A 801 -19.69 -27.28 28.65
C PHE A 801 -19.14 -28.71 28.60
N ASP A 802 -20.04 -29.68 28.46
CA ASP A 802 -19.72 -31.09 28.21
C ASP A 802 -20.36 -31.56 26.89
N ASP A 803 -20.25 -32.86 26.57
CA ASP A 803 -20.84 -33.45 25.36
C ASP A 803 -22.38 -33.33 25.31
N ARG A 804 -23.02 -33.03 26.44
CA ARG A 804 -24.48 -32.82 26.58
C ARG A 804 -24.87 -31.35 26.57
N GLY A 805 -23.92 -30.41 26.47
CA GLY A 805 -24.15 -28.98 26.40
C GLY A 805 -23.68 -28.24 27.66
N CYS A 806 -24.33 -27.12 27.98
CA CYS A 806 -23.95 -26.29 29.13
C CYS A 806 -24.34 -26.97 30.45
N ASN A 807 -23.39 -27.11 31.39
CA ASN A 807 -23.66 -27.53 32.75
C ASN A 807 -24.24 -26.35 33.57
N VAL A 808 -25.57 -26.23 33.52
CA VAL A 808 -26.34 -25.16 34.14
C VAL A 808 -26.13 -25.11 35.66
N GLU A 809 -26.06 -26.26 36.34
CA GLU A 809 -25.86 -26.34 37.80
C GLU A 809 -24.52 -25.73 38.22
N LYS A 810 -23.44 -26.06 37.49
CA LYS A 810 -22.11 -25.51 37.73
C LYS A 810 -22.06 -24.00 37.45
N LEU A 811 -22.76 -23.53 36.42
CA LEU A 811 -22.77 -22.11 36.05
C LEU A 811 -23.57 -21.25 37.04
N GLN A 812 -24.68 -21.78 37.58
CA GLN A 812 -25.52 -21.08 38.57
C GLN A 812 -24.82 -20.81 39.90
N GLN A 813 -23.72 -21.52 40.22
CA GLN A 813 -22.89 -21.24 41.39
C GLN A 813 -22.17 -19.88 41.29
N TRP A 814 -21.96 -19.38 40.07
CA TRP A 814 -21.17 -18.19 39.79
C TRP A 814 -21.97 -17.07 39.12
N VAL A 815 -23.01 -17.41 38.36
CA VAL A 815 -23.74 -16.49 37.49
C VAL A 815 -25.24 -16.51 37.85
N PRO A 816 -25.91 -15.34 37.95
CA PRO A 816 -27.34 -15.27 38.21
C PRO A 816 -28.17 -16.04 37.16
N ALA A 817 -29.25 -16.69 37.59
CA ALA A 817 -30.09 -17.54 36.74
C ALA A 817 -30.59 -16.86 35.45
N GLN A 818 -30.84 -15.55 35.50
CA GLN A 818 -31.26 -14.74 34.34
C GLN A 818 -30.22 -14.72 33.22
N LEU A 819 -28.93 -14.64 33.57
CA LEU A 819 -27.83 -14.64 32.59
C LEU A 819 -27.50 -16.08 32.15
N VAL A 820 -27.62 -17.06 33.05
CA VAL A 820 -27.41 -18.49 32.75
C VAL A 820 -28.28 -18.95 31.59
N HIS A 821 -29.56 -18.54 31.55
CA HIS A 821 -30.46 -18.90 30.45
C HIS A 821 -29.96 -18.39 29.09
N GLN A 822 -29.20 -17.31 29.02
CA GLN A 822 -28.65 -16.82 27.74
C GLN A 822 -27.36 -17.55 27.36
N ILE A 823 -26.63 -18.06 28.36
CA ILE A 823 -25.36 -18.78 28.16
C ILE A 823 -25.61 -20.23 27.75
N GLN A 824 -26.65 -20.87 28.29
CA GLN A 824 -26.97 -22.28 27.98
C GLN A 824 -27.29 -22.51 26.49
N ASP A 825 -27.77 -21.48 25.79
CA ASP A 825 -28.13 -21.54 24.36
C ASP A 825 -26.90 -21.45 23.42
N ILE A 826 -25.70 -21.27 23.97
CA ILE A 826 -24.47 -21.23 23.19
C ILE A 826 -24.05 -22.65 22.82
N GLN A 827 -23.69 -22.81 21.55
CA GLN A 827 -23.08 -24.03 21.05
C GLN A 827 -21.57 -23.84 20.90
N LEU A 828 -20.79 -24.70 21.54
CA LEU A 828 -19.35 -24.81 21.30
C LEU A 828 -19.07 -25.69 20.08
N PHE A 829 -17.94 -25.43 19.42
CA PHE A 829 -17.44 -26.18 18.29
C PHE A 829 -16.01 -26.65 18.61
N PRO A 830 -15.84 -27.83 19.27
CA PRO A 830 -14.53 -28.30 19.72
C PRO A 830 -13.47 -28.39 18.62
N GLU A 831 -13.90 -28.74 17.40
CA GLU A 831 -13.05 -28.83 16.21
C GLU A 831 -12.62 -27.45 15.64
N GLN A 832 -13.17 -26.35 16.15
CA GLN A 832 -12.86 -25.00 15.70
C GLN A 832 -12.16 -24.19 16.79
N GLN A 833 -11.13 -23.44 16.40
CA GLN A 833 -10.48 -22.50 17.32
C GLN A 833 -11.35 -21.25 17.57
N ASP A 834 -11.28 -20.72 18.79
CA ASP A 834 -11.83 -19.41 19.12
C ASP A 834 -11.16 -18.33 18.27
N ARG A 835 -11.95 -17.37 17.78
CA ARG A 835 -11.45 -16.30 16.91
C ARG A 835 -11.78 -14.95 17.48
N MET A 836 -10.76 -14.12 17.66
CA MET A 836 -10.93 -12.72 18.04
C MET A 836 -11.49 -11.92 16.85
N VAL A 837 -12.46 -11.05 17.11
CA VAL A 837 -13.21 -10.23 16.15
C VAL A 837 -13.10 -8.76 16.54
N TRP A 838 -12.68 -7.93 15.59
CA TRP A 838 -12.71 -6.47 15.71
C TRP A 838 -14.05 -5.95 15.24
N VAL A 839 -14.90 -5.47 16.16
CA VAL A 839 -16.30 -5.11 15.90
C VAL A 839 -16.44 -4.06 14.79
N GLY A 840 -15.52 -3.09 14.71
CA GLY A 840 -15.55 -2.05 13.69
C GLY A 840 -15.12 -2.48 12.28
N SER A 841 -14.81 -3.77 12.07
CA SER A 841 -14.32 -4.30 10.79
C SER A 841 -15.37 -5.21 10.14
N PRO A 842 -15.72 -5.01 8.85
CA PRO A 842 -16.66 -5.86 8.14
C PRO A 842 -16.24 -7.33 8.09
N THR A 843 -14.93 -7.60 7.99
CA THR A 843 -14.37 -8.98 7.96
C THR A 843 -14.16 -9.57 9.35
N GLY A 844 -14.40 -8.78 10.39
CA GLY A 844 -14.01 -9.10 11.76
C GLY A 844 -12.51 -9.08 12.03
N GLU A 845 -11.65 -8.95 11.02
CA GLU A 845 -10.21 -8.83 11.24
C GLU A 845 -9.80 -7.40 11.59
N PHE A 846 -8.71 -7.25 12.34
CA PHE A 846 -8.20 -5.92 12.69
C PHE A 846 -7.73 -5.15 11.45
N ALA A 847 -8.35 -3.98 11.22
CA ALA A 847 -7.90 -3.02 10.22
C ALA A 847 -7.51 -1.70 10.90
N THR A 848 -6.32 -1.17 10.59
CA THR A 848 -5.89 0.14 11.12
C THR A 848 -6.87 1.26 10.76
N LYS A 849 -7.56 1.16 9.62
CA LYS A 849 -8.63 2.10 9.25
C LYS A 849 -9.81 2.04 10.22
N ALA A 850 -10.25 0.84 10.63
CA ALA A 850 -11.33 0.66 11.59
C ALA A 850 -10.91 1.15 12.99
N ALA A 851 -9.68 0.87 13.42
CA ALA A 851 -9.17 1.37 14.69
C ALA A 851 -9.02 2.90 14.72
N TRP A 852 -8.62 3.51 13.60
CA TRP A 852 -8.59 4.97 13.44
C TRP A 852 -9.99 5.58 13.54
N GLU A 853 -10.98 4.95 12.91
CA GLU A 853 -12.38 5.41 12.92
C GLU A 853 -12.98 5.42 14.33
N VAL A 854 -12.53 4.52 15.20
CA VAL A 854 -12.95 4.42 16.61
C VAL A 854 -12.22 5.42 17.50
N SER A 855 -10.95 5.72 17.22
CA SER A 855 -10.09 6.51 18.10
C SER A 855 -10.08 8.01 17.79
N ARG A 856 -10.56 8.42 16.62
CA ARG A 856 -10.59 9.82 16.19
C ARG A 856 -11.75 10.60 16.81
N LEU A 857 -11.58 11.92 16.88
CA LEU A 857 -12.70 12.83 17.06
C LEU A 857 -13.58 12.84 15.80
N LYS A 858 -14.90 12.90 15.98
CA LYS A 858 -15.89 12.89 14.90
C LYS A 858 -16.67 14.20 14.89
N HIS A 859 -16.90 14.72 13.69
CA HIS A 859 -17.90 15.77 13.46
C HIS A 859 -19.11 15.18 12.73
N ASN A 860 -20.20 15.94 12.70
CA ASN A 860 -21.38 15.55 11.93
C ASN A 860 -21.06 15.54 10.44
N ALA A 861 -21.36 14.43 9.78
CA ALA A 861 -21.21 14.31 8.34
C ALA A 861 -22.23 15.24 7.65
N SER A 862 -21.73 16.05 6.72
CA SER A 862 -22.51 16.96 5.90
C SER A 862 -22.54 16.43 4.46
N MET A 863 -23.74 16.30 3.90
CA MET A 863 -23.93 15.94 2.49
C MET A 863 -23.17 16.92 1.57
N LEU A 864 -23.24 18.22 1.87
CA LEU A 864 -22.56 19.27 1.10
C LEU A 864 -21.05 19.02 1.01
N ASP A 865 -20.42 18.69 2.14
CA ASP A 865 -18.97 18.52 2.21
C ASP A 865 -18.50 17.27 1.45
N GLY A 866 -19.31 16.20 1.42
CA GLY A 866 -19.03 15.02 0.62
C GLY A 866 -19.10 15.25 -0.89
N PHE A 867 -20.11 15.99 -1.35
CA PHE A 867 -20.43 16.13 -2.78
C PHE A 867 -19.50 17.08 -3.53
N VAL A 868 -18.84 18.02 -2.85
CA VAL A 868 -17.87 18.97 -3.46
C VAL A 868 -16.65 18.26 -4.08
N TRP A 869 -16.34 17.04 -3.62
CA TRP A 869 -15.19 16.27 -4.07
C TRP A 869 -15.57 15.27 -5.16
N THR A 870 -16.02 15.75 -6.32
CA THR A 870 -16.28 14.93 -7.50
C THR A 870 -14.99 14.48 -8.20
N ARG A 871 -15.02 13.30 -8.83
CA ARG A 871 -13.89 12.78 -9.64
C ARG A 871 -13.81 13.40 -11.04
N ILE A 872 -14.87 14.08 -11.46
CA ILE A 872 -15.00 14.64 -12.81
C ILE A 872 -14.12 15.87 -12.95
N VAL A 873 -14.17 16.79 -11.98
CA VAL A 873 -13.39 18.04 -12.02
C VAL A 873 -11.99 17.84 -11.47
N PRO A 874 -10.99 18.61 -11.93
CA PRO A 874 -9.66 18.63 -11.33
C PRO A 874 -9.68 18.97 -9.83
N LEU A 875 -8.78 18.36 -9.05
CA LEU A 875 -8.75 18.47 -7.59
C LEU A 875 -8.64 19.92 -7.10
N LYS A 876 -7.93 20.78 -7.83
CA LYS A 876 -7.80 22.22 -7.53
C LYS A 876 -9.17 22.95 -7.49
N ILE A 877 -10.14 22.51 -8.30
CA ILE A 877 -11.47 23.12 -8.37
C ILE A 877 -12.31 22.67 -7.16
N SER A 878 -12.31 21.37 -6.83
CA SER A 878 -12.96 20.87 -5.60
C SER A 878 -12.36 21.50 -4.34
N PHE A 879 -11.03 21.62 -4.28
CA PHE A 879 -10.38 22.29 -3.16
C PHE A 879 -10.76 23.77 -3.06
N PHE A 880 -10.91 24.45 -4.20
CA PHE A 880 -11.41 25.83 -4.21
C PHE A 880 -12.84 25.91 -3.67
N ALA A 881 -13.78 25.09 -4.16
CA ALA A 881 -15.15 25.07 -3.66
C ALA A 881 -15.23 24.75 -2.16
N TRP A 882 -14.40 23.83 -1.67
CA TRP A 882 -14.26 23.55 -0.23
C TRP A 882 -13.85 24.79 0.57
N LYS A 883 -12.92 25.61 0.06
CA LYS A 883 -12.53 26.89 0.68
C LYS A 883 -13.67 27.90 0.67
N VAL A 884 -14.42 28.01 -0.44
CA VAL A 884 -15.56 28.93 -0.57
C VAL A 884 -16.61 28.62 0.50
N LEU A 885 -16.99 27.34 0.65
CA LEU A 885 -18.00 26.91 1.64
C LEU A 885 -17.60 27.21 3.10
N ARG A 886 -16.31 27.39 3.37
CA ARG A 886 -15.76 27.71 4.70
C ARG A 886 -15.32 29.16 4.86
N ASN A 887 -15.57 29.99 3.85
CA ASN A 887 -15.12 31.38 3.80
C ASN A 887 -13.58 31.53 3.97
N LEU A 888 -12.81 30.58 3.41
CA LEU A 888 -11.34 30.50 3.45
C LEU A 888 -10.69 31.04 2.17
N ILE A 889 -11.27 32.09 1.60
CA ILE A 889 -10.79 32.73 0.39
C ILE A 889 -10.45 34.21 0.69
N PRO A 890 -9.48 34.81 -0.02
CA PRO A 890 -9.02 36.17 0.22
C PRO A 890 -9.98 37.21 -0.37
N LEU A 891 -11.20 37.28 0.15
CA LEU A 891 -12.11 38.40 -0.07
C LEU A 891 -11.67 39.58 0.79
N GLU A 892 -11.88 40.80 0.31
CA GLU A 892 -11.51 42.00 1.06
C GLU A 892 -12.14 42.02 2.47
N THR A 893 -13.41 41.65 2.59
CA THR A 893 -14.11 41.53 3.89
C THR A 893 -13.49 40.49 4.84
N VAL A 894 -12.95 39.40 4.29
CA VAL A 894 -12.29 38.34 5.07
C VAL A 894 -10.89 38.75 5.48
N LEU A 895 -10.17 39.44 4.59
CA LEU A 895 -8.84 39.98 4.86
C LEU A 895 -8.89 41.09 5.93
N GLN A 896 -9.91 41.96 5.90
CA GLN A 896 -10.18 42.96 6.94
C GLN A 896 -10.36 42.31 8.32
N ARG A 897 -11.18 41.26 8.43
CA ARG A 897 -11.37 40.51 9.69
C ARG A 897 -10.09 39.83 10.20
N ARG A 898 -9.11 39.64 9.33
CA ARG A 898 -7.79 39.10 9.65
C ARG A 898 -6.72 40.18 9.83
N GLY A 899 -7.12 41.45 9.94
CA GLY A 899 -6.24 42.57 10.25
C GLY A 899 -5.56 43.24 9.06
N VAL A 900 -6.02 42.99 7.82
CA VAL A 900 -5.48 43.65 6.61
C VAL A 900 -6.35 44.86 6.24
N PRO A 901 -5.85 46.11 6.32
CA PRO A 901 -6.63 47.30 6.02
C PRO A 901 -6.81 47.47 4.50
N LEU A 902 -8.02 47.20 4.00
CA LEU A 902 -8.39 47.34 2.58
C LEU A 902 -9.74 48.05 2.48
N ALA A 903 -9.97 48.84 1.42
CA ALA A 903 -11.29 49.36 1.10
C ALA A 903 -12.08 48.30 0.33
N SER A 904 -13.26 47.92 0.83
CA SER A 904 -14.03 46.79 0.27
C SER A 904 -15.10 47.26 -0.72
N ARG A 905 -14.96 46.94 -2.01
CA ARG A 905 -15.99 47.18 -3.05
C ARG A 905 -16.04 46.04 -4.05
N CYS A 906 -17.25 45.54 -4.39
CA CYS A 906 -17.38 44.48 -5.38
C CYS A 906 -16.91 44.97 -6.77
N PRO A 907 -16.00 44.27 -7.46
CA PRO A 907 -15.62 44.62 -8.84
C PRO A 907 -16.76 44.46 -9.85
N CYS A 908 -17.85 43.79 -9.45
CA CYS A 908 -19.03 43.56 -10.27
C CYS A 908 -20.00 44.76 -10.36
N CYS A 909 -20.13 45.53 -9.28
CA CYS A 909 -21.16 46.56 -9.15
C CYS A 909 -20.63 47.87 -8.58
N LEU A 910 -19.47 47.85 -7.89
CA LEU A 910 -18.85 48.97 -7.20
C LEU A 910 -19.70 49.63 -6.09
N LEU A 911 -20.87 49.07 -5.76
CA LEU A 911 -21.85 49.62 -4.81
C LEU A 911 -21.81 48.95 -3.43
N GLU A 912 -21.68 47.62 -3.38
CA GLU A 912 -21.65 46.84 -2.13
C GLU A 912 -20.24 46.36 -1.77
N GLN A 913 -20.03 46.04 -0.50
CA GLN A 913 -18.80 45.39 -0.03
C GLN A 913 -18.61 44.01 -0.67
N GLU A 914 -17.36 43.64 -0.91
CA GLU A 914 -17.00 42.33 -1.45
C GLU A 914 -17.13 41.23 -0.37
N SER A 915 -18.37 40.80 -0.12
CA SER A 915 -18.70 39.67 0.75
C SER A 915 -18.85 38.36 -0.03
N LEU A 916 -18.70 37.23 0.65
CA LEU A 916 -18.85 35.89 0.07
C LEU A 916 -20.21 35.72 -0.63
N VAL A 917 -21.27 36.14 0.04
CA VAL A 917 -22.64 36.02 -0.46
C VAL A 917 -22.87 37.00 -1.62
N HIS A 918 -22.34 38.23 -1.55
CA HIS A 918 -22.48 39.17 -2.66
C HIS A 918 -21.75 38.66 -3.91
N LEU A 919 -20.49 38.25 -3.79
CA LEU A 919 -19.69 37.83 -4.95
C LEU A 919 -20.23 36.57 -5.64
N PHE A 920 -20.64 35.56 -4.87
CA PHE A 920 -21.02 34.27 -5.43
C PHE A 920 -22.50 34.05 -5.61
N VAL A 921 -23.37 34.89 -5.04
CA VAL A 921 -24.83 34.64 -5.02
C VAL A 921 -25.63 35.88 -5.38
N LYS A 922 -25.52 36.96 -4.59
CA LYS A 922 -26.44 38.10 -4.66
C LYS A 922 -26.04 39.16 -5.69
N GLY A 923 -24.77 39.27 -6.05
CA GLY A 923 -24.26 40.28 -6.98
C GLY A 923 -24.87 40.14 -8.38
N PRO A 924 -24.91 41.22 -9.17
CA PRO A 924 -25.61 41.26 -10.45
C PRO A 924 -25.10 40.20 -11.42
N VAL A 925 -23.77 40.05 -11.51
CA VAL A 925 -23.12 39.06 -12.37
C VAL A 925 -23.45 37.63 -11.93
N ALA A 926 -23.27 37.32 -10.64
CA ALA A 926 -23.52 35.98 -10.12
C ALA A 926 -25.00 35.57 -10.29
N ARG A 927 -25.92 36.49 -10.00
CA ARG A 927 -27.37 36.26 -10.15
C ARG A 927 -27.74 35.91 -11.58
N GLU A 928 -27.19 36.62 -12.56
CA GLU A 928 -27.44 36.35 -13.97
C GLU A 928 -26.84 35.01 -14.43
N VAL A 929 -25.64 34.68 -13.97
CA VAL A 929 -25.01 33.36 -14.24
C VAL A 929 -25.86 32.22 -13.65
N TRP A 930 -26.27 32.32 -12.39
CA TRP A 930 -27.11 31.31 -11.75
C TRP A 930 -28.47 31.20 -12.44
N ARG A 931 -29.10 32.32 -12.82
CA ARG A 931 -30.36 32.32 -13.56
C ARG A 931 -30.26 31.54 -14.86
N SER A 932 -29.20 31.76 -15.65
CA SER A 932 -28.98 31.05 -16.91
C SER A 932 -28.90 29.53 -16.73
N PHE A 933 -28.13 29.05 -15.74
CA PHE A 933 -27.99 27.61 -15.50
C PHE A 933 -29.18 27.00 -14.75
N CYS A 934 -29.80 27.72 -13.82
CA CYS A 934 -31.03 27.27 -13.16
C CYS A 934 -32.17 27.08 -14.17
N GLN A 935 -32.35 28.01 -15.12
CA GLN A 935 -33.32 27.88 -16.21
C GLN A 935 -33.04 26.63 -17.06
N ARG A 936 -31.78 26.39 -17.43
CA ARG A 936 -31.38 25.21 -18.20
C ARG A 936 -31.73 23.89 -17.52
N PHE A 937 -31.57 23.81 -16.20
CA PHE A 937 -31.84 22.61 -15.41
C PHE A 937 -33.23 22.60 -14.75
N GLY A 938 -34.13 23.53 -15.09
CA GLY A 938 -35.47 23.61 -14.51
C GLY A 938 -35.49 23.83 -12.99
N ILE A 939 -34.47 24.48 -12.43
CA ILE A 939 -34.39 24.83 -11.02
C ILE A 939 -35.07 26.21 -10.84
N ILE A 940 -36.16 26.26 -10.08
CA ILE A 940 -36.94 27.49 -9.83
C ILE A 940 -36.03 28.55 -9.19
N ASP A 941 -36.05 29.81 -9.66
CA ASP A 941 -35.16 30.92 -9.24
C ASP A 941 -35.09 31.09 -7.71
N PRO A 942 -34.02 30.64 -7.04
CA PRO A 942 -33.93 30.75 -5.60
C PRO A 942 -33.07 31.96 -5.30
N ARG A 943 -33.66 32.98 -4.68
CA ARG A 943 -32.90 34.05 -4.02
C ARG A 943 -32.11 33.44 -2.85
N PHE A 944 -30.98 32.79 -3.13
CA PHE A 944 -30.27 32.01 -2.13
C PHE A 944 -29.75 32.93 -1.03
N SER A 945 -29.91 32.50 0.23
CA SER A 945 -29.42 33.22 1.40
C SER A 945 -27.91 33.08 1.60
N SER A 946 -27.32 31.99 1.11
CA SER A 946 -25.89 31.66 1.25
C SER A 946 -25.39 30.76 0.12
N VAL A 947 -24.06 30.63 -0.01
CA VAL A 947 -23.44 29.68 -0.96
C VAL A 947 -23.82 28.23 -0.62
N SER A 948 -23.87 27.88 0.67
CA SER A 948 -24.26 26.54 1.11
C SER A 948 -25.71 26.21 0.75
N ALA A 949 -26.64 27.15 0.95
CA ALA A 949 -28.03 27.00 0.56
C ALA A 949 -28.17 26.85 -0.97
N MET A 950 -27.36 27.59 -1.72
CA MET A 950 -27.27 27.47 -3.16
C MET A 950 -26.83 26.07 -3.59
N VAL A 951 -25.69 25.58 -3.11
CA VAL A 951 -25.20 24.23 -3.44
C VAL A 951 -26.21 23.17 -3.02
N LEU A 952 -26.83 23.30 -1.84
CA LEU A 952 -27.82 22.34 -1.37
C LEU A 952 -29.02 22.27 -2.32
N ALA A 953 -29.56 23.40 -2.76
CA ALA A 953 -30.69 23.42 -3.70
C ALA A 953 -30.39 22.70 -5.02
N TRP A 954 -29.16 22.80 -5.52
CA TRP A 954 -28.73 22.06 -6.70
C TRP A 954 -28.62 20.56 -6.41
N LEU A 955 -28.05 20.18 -5.27
CA LEU A 955 -27.92 18.78 -4.85
C LEU A 955 -29.26 18.10 -4.60
N THR A 956 -30.25 18.85 -4.11
CA THR A 956 -31.60 18.34 -3.80
C THR A 956 -32.61 18.63 -4.92
N SER A 957 -32.17 19.11 -6.08
CA SER A 957 -33.08 19.48 -7.17
C SER A 957 -33.82 18.29 -7.79
N THR A 958 -33.26 17.08 -7.68
CA THR A 958 -33.93 15.82 -8.04
C THR A 958 -33.46 14.69 -7.12
N SER A 959 -34.23 13.61 -7.00
CA SER A 959 -33.82 12.41 -6.25
C SER A 959 -32.72 11.58 -6.94
N LEU A 960 -32.38 11.90 -8.19
CA LEU A 960 -31.42 11.18 -9.02
C LEU A 960 -30.00 11.75 -8.91
N VAL A 961 -29.82 12.88 -8.22
CA VAL A 961 -28.51 13.53 -8.08
C VAL A 961 -27.57 12.65 -7.26
N SER A 962 -26.43 12.33 -7.86
CA SER A 962 -25.33 11.61 -7.23
C SER A 962 -24.07 12.49 -7.17
N ARG A 963 -23.03 12.00 -6.47
CA ARG A 963 -21.77 12.75 -6.25
C ARG A 963 -21.09 13.20 -7.55
N ASP A 964 -21.17 12.39 -8.60
CA ASP A 964 -20.58 12.67 -9.91
C ASP A 964 -21.64 13.09 -10.95
N HIS A 965 -22.82 13.53 -10.49
CA HIS A 965 -23.87 14.01 -11.37
C HIS A 965 -23.57 15.41 -11.92
N ILE A 966 -24.08 15.74 -13.12
CA ILE A 966 -23.87 17.06 -13.75
C ILE A 966 -24.36 18.21 -12.85
N ARG A 967 -25.49 18.02 -12.17
CA ARG A 967 -26.05 18.98 -11.19
C ARG A 967 -25.17 19.18 -9.95
N THR A 968 -24.23 18.27 -9.66
CA THR A 968 -23.19 18.46 -8.63
C THR A 968 -21.98 19.19 -9.20
N VAL A 969 -21.60 18.87 -10.43
CA VAL A 969 -20.42 19.44 -11.12
C VAL A 969 -20.61 20.92 -11.46
N VAL A 970 -21.75 21.29 -12.04
CA VAL A 970 -22.02 22.64 -12.56
C VAL A 970 -21.86 23.73 -11.49
N PRO A 971 -22.45 23.60 -10.28
CA PRO A 971 -22.22 24.56 -9.20
C PRO A 971 -20.75 24.80 -8.86
N ILE A 972 -19.97 23.72 -8.76
CA ILE A 972 -18.55 23.78 -8.40
C ILE A 972 -17.75 24.52 -9.49
N VAL A 973 -18.10 24.28 -10.76
CA VAL A 973 -17.49 24.93 -11.91
C VAL A 973 -17.88 26.41 -11.99
N ILE A 974 -19.15 26.76 -11.72
CA ILE A 974 -19.61 28.16 -11.68
C ILE A 974 -18.86 28.95 -10.62
N LEU A 975 -18.75 28.43 -9.39
CA LEU A 975 -17.98 29.09 -8.32
C LEU A 975 -16.53 29.37 -8.75
N TRP A 976 -15.90 28.40 -9.45
CA TRP A 976 -14.54 28.56 -9.93
C TRP A 976 -14.40 29.65 -11.00
N PHE A 977 -15.32 29.73 -11.97
CA PHE A 977 -15.25 30.73 -13.03
C PHE A 977 -15.69 32.12 -12.58
N LEU A 978 -16.63 32.24 -11.63
CA LEU A 978 -16.92 33.52 -10.96
C LEU A 978 -15.67 34.06 -10.25
N TRP A 979 -14.93 33.20 -9.55
CA TRP A 979 -13.68 33.59 -8.90
C TRP A 979 -12.59 34.00 -9.90
N LYS A 980 -12.45 33.28 -11.01
CA LYS A 980 -11.50 33.68 -12.07
C LYS A 980 -11.86 35.02 -12.69
N ALA A 981 -13.13 35.22 -13.06
CA ALA A 981 -13.59 36.46 -13.68
C ALA A 981 -13.40 37.65 -12.72
N ARG A 982 -13.69 37.46 -11.42
CA ARG A 982 -13.35 38.43 -10.38
C ARG A 982 -11.86 38.77 -10.34
N ASN A 983 -10.98 37.77 -10.36
CA ASN A 983 -9.54 38.03 -10.29
C ASN A 983 -9.02 38.76 -11.53
N LYS A 984 -9.51 38.40 -12.72
CA LYS A 984 -9.20 39.13 -13.95
C LYS A 984 -9.66 40.57 -13.87
N ALA A 985 -10.86 40.81 -13.36
CA ALA A 985 -11.35 42.18 -13.19
C ALA A 985 -10.53 42.99 -12.20
N LEU A 986 -10.15 42.39 -11.06
CA LEU A 986 -9.41 43.10 -10.02
C LEU A 986 -7.94 43.34 -10.39
N PHE A 987 -7.27 42.36 -11.00
CA PHE A 987 -5.81 42.39 -11.20
C PHE A 987 -5.39 42.65 -12.65
N GLU A 988 -6.25 42.40 -13.62
CA GLU A 988 -5.97 42.56 -15.06
C GLU A 988 -6.84 43.65 -15.71
N GLY A 989 -7.73 44.30 -14.94
CA GLY A 989 -8.62 45.36 -15.43
C GLY A 989 -9.70 44.88 -16.40
N GLU A 990 -9.95 43.57 -16.49
CA GLU A 990 -11.00 43.03 -17.36
C GLU A 990 -12.43 43.35 -16.86
N ILE A 991 -13.40 43.34 -17.77
CA ILE A 991 -14.80 43.53 -17.40
C ILE A 991 -15.35 42.25 -16.74
N PHE A 992 -15.89 42.39 -15.52
CA PHE A 992 -16.57 41.28 -14.86
C PHE A 992 -18.01 41.14 -15.37
N GLU A 993 -18.20 40.35 -16.44
CA GLU A 993 -19.52 40.16 -17.06
C GLU A 993 -20.05 38.72 -17.02
N ALA A 994 -21.37 38.56 -16.89
CA ALA A 994 -22.02 37.26 -16.76
C ALA A 994 -21.86 36.39 -18.02
N ARG A 995 -21.94 37.00 -19.21
CA ARG A 995 -21.84 36.27 -20.50
C ARG A 995 -20.51 35.53 -20.65
N ARG A 996 -19.38 36.15 -20.26
CA ARG A 996 -18.06 35.49 -20.25
C ARG A 996 -18.00 34.31 -19.29
N VAL A 997 -18.58 34.45 -18.11
CA VAL A 997 -18.60 33.36 -17.11
C VAL A 997 -19.44 32.18 -17.62
N VAL A 998 -20.63 32.43 -18.17
CA VAL A 998 -21.49 31.38 -18.75
C VAL A 998 -20.78 30.65 -19.89
N SER A 999 -20.16 31.39 -20.81
CA SER A 999 -19.39 30.80 -21.92
C SER A 999 -18.22 29.94 -21.44
N ALA A 1000 -17.47 30.41 -20.43
CA ALA A 1000 -16.34 29.66 -19.88
C ALA A 1000 -16.77 28.37 -19.16
N VAL A 1001 -17.89 28.39 -18.43
CA VAL A 1001 -18.47 27.19 -17.81
C VAL A 1001 -18.92 26.20 -18.89
N ASP A 1002 -19.63 26.67 -19.92
CA ASP A 1002 -20.13 25.85 -21.02
C ASP A 1002 -18.99 25.16 -21.79
N GLU A 1003 -17.93 25.88 -22.12
CA GLU A 1003 -16.76 25.31 -22.81
C GLU A 1003 -16.00 24.32 -21.91
N PHE A 1004 -15.87 24.61 -20.61
CA PHE A 1004 -15.22 23.68 -19.68
C PHE A 1004 -15.97 22.36 -19.54
N VAL A 1005 -17.31 22.39 -19.46
CA VAL A 1005 -18.13 21.17 -19.40
C VAL A 1005 -18.03 20.36 -20.70
N LYS A 1006 -17.99 21.03 -21.87
CA LYS A 1006 -17.75 20.37 -23.16
C LYS A 1006 -16.39 19.67 -23.20
N GLN A 1007 -15.34 20.30 -22.68
CA GLN A 1007 -14.02 19.69 -22.58
C GLN A 1007 -14.01 18.44 -21.67
N LEU A 1008 -14.77 18.45 -20.57
CA LEU A 1008 -14.92 17.27 -19.72
C LEU A 1008 -15.61 16.10 -20.45
N GLY A 1009 -16.57 16.38 -21.32
CA GLY A 1009 -17.16 15.39 -22.23
C GLY A 1009 -16.17 14.85 -23.25
N ALA A 1010 -15.45 15.75 -23.94
CA ALA A 1010 -14.47 15.39 -24.96
C ALA A 1010 -13.29 14.56 -24.42
N THR A 1011 -12.92 14.77 -23.15
CA THR A 1011 -11.88 13.99 -22.46
C THR A 1011 -12.39 12.71 -21.78
N ALA A 1012 -13.64 12.31 -22.05
CA ALA A 1012 -14.31 11.14 -21.49
C ALA A 1012 -14.38 11.10 -19.95
N ARG A 1013 -14.32 12.27 -19.30
CA ARG A 1013 -14.57 12.41 -17.85
C ARG A 1013 -16.06 12.51 -17.54
N LEU A 1014 -16.85 13.03 -18.48
CA LEU A 1014 -18.31 12.98 -18.45
C LEU A 1014 -18.82 11.89 -19.39
N SER A 1015 -19.92 11.26 -19.00
CA SER A 1015 -20.64 10.22 -19.75
C SER A 1015 -22.13 10.45 -19.63
N ALA A 1016 -22.94 9.83 -20.49
CA ALA A 1016 -24.39 9.91 -20.41
C ALA A 1016 -24.95 9.49 -19.03
N ALA A 1017 -24.26 8.60 -18.30
CA ALA A 1017 -24.67 8.18 -16.97
C ALA A 1017 -24.67 9.33 -15.93
N HIS A 1018 -23.87 10.37 -16.13
CA HIS A 1018 -23.78 11.53 -15.23
C HIS A 1018 -24.92 12.54 -15.44
N PHE A 1019 -25.76 12.34 -16.46
CA PHE A 1019 -26.93 13.16 -16.80
C PHE A 1019 -28.25 12.44 -16.52
N ARG A 1020 -28.26 11.45 -15.62
CA ARG A 1020 -29.47 10.68 -15.32
C ARG A 1020 -30.56 11.60 -14.77
N GLY A 1021 -31.65 11.77 -15.52
CA GLY A 1021 -32.73 12.72 -15.22
C GLY A 1021 -32.66 14.03 -16.03
N ASP A 1022 -31.54 14.25 -16.73
CA ASP A 1022 -31.26 15.40 -17.60
C ASP A 1022 -30.90 14.94 -19.02
N MET A 1023 -31.48 13.83 -19.49
CA MET A 1023 -31.07 13.15 -20.72
C MET A 1023 -31.32 13.95 -22.01
N GLY A 1024 -32.10 15.03 -21.92
CA GLY A 1024 -32.33 15.97 -23.03
C GLY A 1024 -31.29 17.08 -23.14
N ASP A 1025 -30.30 17.16 -22.24
CA ASP A 1025 -29.33 18.25 -22.25
C ASP A 1025 -28.33 18.12 -23.44
N PRO A 1026 -28.10 19.20 -24.20
CA PRO A 1026 -27.19 19.18 -25.36
C PRO A 1026 -25.75 18.75 -25.08
N TRP A 1027 -25.28 18.84 -23.82
CA TRP A 1027 -23.92 18.40 -23.46
C TRP A 1027 -23.71 16.90 -23.61
N ILE A 1028 -24.77 16.09 -23.60
CA ILE A 1028 -24.70 14.63 -23.74
C ILE A 1028 -24.16 14.23 -25.12
N GLY A 1029 -24.51 14.97 -26.18
CA GLY A 1029 -24.09 14.69 -27.56
C GLY A 1029 -22.56 14.71 -27.75
N ARG A 1030 -21.80 15.25 -26.79
CA ARG A 1030 -20.32 15.29 -26.80
C ARG A 1030 -19.67 14.25 -25.89
N CYS A 1031 -20.46 13.41 -25.19
CA CYS A 1031 -19.99 12.41 -24.23
C CYS A 1031 -19.84 10.99 -24.83
N THR A 1032 -19.72 10.86 -26.16
CA THR A 1032 -19.84 9.57 -26.86
C THR A 1032 -18.67 8.62 -26.58
N ARG A 1033 -18.97 7.52 -25.87
CA ARG A 1033 -18.29 6.22 -26.00
C ARG A 1033 -19.30 5.18 -26.49
N PRO A 1034 -18.87 4.11 -27.18
CA PRO A 1034 -19.78 3.06 -27.62
C PRO A 1034 -20.46 2.42 -26.40
N VAL A 1035 -21.79 2.35 -26.44
CA VAL A 1035 -22.60 1.63 -25.46
C VAL A 1035 -22.20 0.15 -25.55
N LYS A 1036 -21.64 -0.40 -24.47
CA LYS A 1036 -21.45 -1.85 -24.34
C LYS A 1036 -22.81 -2.52 -24.52
N ARG A 1037 -22.97 -3.35 -25.56
CA ARG A 1037 -24.19 -4.13 -25.78
C ARG A 1037 -24.47 -4.95 -24.53
N LYS A 1038 -25.66 -4.80 -23.96
CA LYS A 1038 -26.13 -5.70 -22.91
C LYS A 1038 -26.65 -6.97 -23.56
N THR A 1039 -26.15 -8.11 -23.14
CA THR A 1039 -26.68 -9.41 -23.57
C THR A 1039 -27.76 -9.84 -22.58
N ALA A 1040 -28.90 -10.31 -23.10
CA ALA A 1040 -29.93 -10.95 -22.29
C ALA A 1040 -29.52 -12.40 -22.03
N GLN A 1041 -29.57 -12.82 -20.77
CA GLN A 1041 -29.35 -14.19 -20.33
C GLN A 1041 -30.68 -14.69 -19.75
N ALA A 1042 -31.17 -15.81 -20.27
CA ALA A 1042 -32.29 -16.54 -19.66
C ALA A 1042 -31.79 -17.25 -18.39
N VAL A 1043 -32.57 -17.14 -17.32
CA VAL A 1043 -32.23 -17.66 -16.00
C VAL A 1043 -33.49 -18.28 -15.39
N SER A 1044 -33.46 -19.57 -15.08
CA SER A 1044 -34.56 -20.31 -14.44
C SER A 1044 -34.05 -21.06 -13.20
N TRP A 1045 -34.98 -21.36 -12.29
CA TRP A 1045 -34.74 -22.38 -11.28
C TRP A 1045 -34.75 -23.76 -11.96
N SER A 1046 -33.90 -24.67 -11.50
CA SER A 1046 -33.80 -26.04 -12.01
C SER A 1046 -34.16 -27.05 -10.92
N ARG A 1047 -34.82 -28.13 -11.30
CA ARG A 1047 -35.15 -29.22 -10.38
C ARG A 1047 -33.87 -29.88 -9.83
N PRO A 1048 -33.86 -30.31 -8.55
CA PRO A 1048 -32.75 -31.11 -8.04
C PRO A 1048 -32.65 -32.48 -8.73
N PRO A 1049 -31.47 -33.12 -8.75
CA PRO A 1049 -31.30 -34.48 -9.24
C PRO A 1049 -32.24 -35.49 -8.55
N TRP A 1050 -32.44 -36.65 -9.17
CA TRP A 1050 -33.26 -37.73 -8.59
C TRP A 1050 -32.81 -38.07 -7.16
N GLN A 1051 -33.79 -38.27 -6.26
CA GLN A 1051 -33.63 -38.48 -4.81
C GLN A 1051 -33.03 -37.31 -4.00
N HIS A 1052 -32.74 -36.16 -4.62
CA HIS A 1052 -32.25 -34.99 -3.90
C HIS A 1052 -33.39 -34.02 -3.58
N VAL A 1053 -33.23 -33.27 -2.51
CA VAL A 1053 -34.11 -32.16 -2.14
C VAL A 1053 -33.34 -30.84 -2.20
N LYS A 1054 -34.04 -29.75 -2.54
CA LYS A 1054 -33.43 -28.43 -2.73
C LYS A 1054 -34.10 -27.38 -1.87
N LEU A 1055 -33.31 -26.76 -1.00
CA LEU A 1055 -33.71 -25.64 -0.15
C LEU A 1055 -33.33 -24.33 -0.82
N ASN A 1056 -34.33 -23.47 -1.01
CA ASN A 1056 -34.15 -22.08 -1.43
C ASN A 1056 -34.55 -21.16 -0.28
N THR A 1057 -33.69 -20.20 0.09
CA THR A 1057 -34.00 -19.20 1.13
C THR A 1057 -33.71 -17.79 0.66
N ASP A 1058 -34.40 -16.82 1.25
CA ASP A 1058 -34.17 -15.39 1.05
C ASP A 1058 -34.57 -14.60 2.32
N ALA A 1059 -34.09 -13.37 2.45
CA ALA A 1059 -34.49 -12.44 3.49
C ALA A 1059 -34.68 -11.01 2.98
N SER A 1060 -35.64 -10.31 3.56
CA SER A 1060 -35.95 -8.91 3.28
C SER A 1060 -35.87 -8.08 4.56
N VAL A 1061 -35.22 -6.90 4.48
CA VAL A 1061 -35.19 -5.92 5.57
C VAL A 1061 -35.99 -4.69 5.17
N SER A 1062 -36.98 -4.32 5.98
CA SER A 1062 -37.82 -3.13 5.77
C SER A 1062 -38.11 -2.47 7.11
N ASN A 1063 -38.00 -1.14 7.19
CA ASN A 1063 -38.20 -0.37 8.43
C ASN A 1063 -37.38 -0.92 9.61
N LYS A 1064 -36.14 -1.34 9.36
CA LYS A 1064 -35.22 -2.00 10.31
C LYS A 1064 -35.65 -3.37 10.84
N ARG A 1065 -36.79 -3.93 10.42
CA ARG A 1065 -37.19 -5.30 10.75
C ARG A 1065 -36.83 -6.26 9.62
N ALA A 1066 -36.37 -7.45 9.99
CA ALA A 1066 -35.90 -8.50 9.12
C ALA A 1066 -36.93 -9.64 9.05
N TYR A 1067 -37.19 -10.08 7.83
CA TYR A 1067 -38.13 -11.13 7.49
C TYR A 1067 -37.39 -12.15 6.64
N GLY A 1068 -37.56 -13.44 6.92
CA GLY A 1068 -36.99 -14.49 6.07
C GLY A 1068 -38.04 -15.48 5.61
N GLY A 1069 -37.76 -16.08 4.47
CA GLY A 1069 -38.61 -17.06 3.83
C GLY A 1069 -37.78 -18.12 3.15
N GLY A 1070 -38.30 -19.35 3.15
CA GLY A 1070 -37.64 -20.43 2.44
C GLY A 1070 -38.58 -21.59 2.16
N LEU A 1071 -38.18 -22.44 1.22
CA LEU A 1071 -38.95 -23.61 0.83
C LEU A 1071 -38.02 -24.75 0.42
N LEU A 1072 -38.43 -25.97 0.77
CA LEU A 1072 -37.78 -27.22 0.40
C LEU A 1072 -38.64 -27.95 -0.65
N ARG A 1073 -37.99 -28.39 -1.74
CA ARG A 1073 -38.64 -29.10 -2.86
C ARG A 1073 -37.93 -30.40 -3.21
N ASP A 1074 -38.67 -31.38 -3.71
CA ASP A 1074 -38.13 -32.66 -4.20
C ASP A 1074 -37.69 -32.61 -5.68
N SER A 1075 -37.28 -33.75 -6.23
CA SER A 1075 -36.85 -33.91 -7.62
C SER A 1075 -37.96 -33.68 -8.66
N ASP A 1076 -39.23 -33.76 -8.27
CA ASP A 1076 -40.37 -33.44 -9.12
C ASP A 1076 -40.77 -31.95 -9.04
N GLY A 1077 -40.07 -31.18 -8.19
CA GLY A 1077 -40.37 -29.78 -7.91
C GLY A 1077 -41.59 -29.59 -7.00
N GLN A 1078 -42.05 -30.66 -6.33
CA GLN A 1078 -43.15 -30.60 -5.38
C GLN A 1078 -42.68 -30.02 -4.05
N LEU A 1079 -43.57 -29.30 -3.38
CA LEU A 1079 -43.29 -28.68 -2.08
C LEU A 1079 -43.29 -29.74 -0.98
N ILE A 1080 -42.19 -29.82 -0.23
CA ILE A 1080 -42.11 -30.59 1.02
C ILE A 1080 -42.54 -29.70 2.19
N PHE A 1081 -41.88 -28.55 2.34
CA PHE A 1081 -42.32 -27.51 3.26
C PHE A 1081 -41.93 -26.11 2.78
N ALA A 1082 -42.61 -25.09 3.31
CA ALA A 1082 -42.23 -23.69 3.20
C ALA A 1082 -42.41 -23.00 4.55
N TYR A 1083 -41.58 -21.99 4.81
CA TYR A 1083 -41.68 -21.18 6.01
C TYR A 1083 -41.60 -19.68 5.69
N TYR A 1084 -42.18 -18.89 6.59
CA TYR A 1084 -41.91 -17.47 6.75
C TYR A 1084 -41.79 -17.15 8.24
N LYS A 1085 -40.78 -16.36 8.60
CA LYS A 1085 -40.48 -16.00 9.98
C LYS A 1085 -39.95 -14.56 10.08
N GLU A 1086 -40.37 -13.86 11.13
CA GLU A 1086 -39.80 -12.56 11.49
C GLU A 1086 -38.61 -12.75 12.44
N PHE A 1087 -37.50 -12.07 12.16
CA PHE A 1087 -36.26 -12.17 12.94
C PHE A 1087 -35.92 -10.89 13.72
N GLY A 1088 -36.86 -9.95 13.86
CA GLY A 1088 -36.66 -8.71 14.60
C GLY A 1088 -35.71 -7.73 13.87
N GLU A 1089 -34.93 -6.95 14.62
CA GLU A 1089 -34.03 -5.94 14.03
C GLU A 1089 -32.67 -6.54 13.64
N LEU A 1090 -32.46 -6.79 12.35
CA LEU A 1090 -31.19 -7.31 11.81
C LEU A 1090 -30.73 -6.53 10.57
N ASP A 1091 -29.42 -6.48 10.37
CA ASP A 1091 -28.81 -6.04 9.11
C ASP A 1091 -29.08 -7.06 7.99
N VAL A 1092 -29.07 -6.58 6.73
CA VAL A 1092 -29.42 -7.39 5.53
C VAL A 1092 -28.71 -8.74 5.49
N LEU A 1093 -27.37 -8.75 5.60
CA LEU A 1093 -26.59 -9.99 5.49
C LEU A 1093 -26.82 -10.94 6.69
N LEU A 1094 -27.10 -10.39 7.88
CA LEU A 1094 -27.44 -11.19 9.05
C LEU A 1094 -28.85 -11.78 8.92
N ALA A 1095 -29.79 -11.04 8.34
CA ALA A 1095 -31.13 -11.52 8.02
C ALA A 1095 -31.07 -12.70 7.03
N GLU A 1096 -30.33 -12.56 5.93
CA GLU A 1096 -30.11 -13.63 4.94
C GLU A 1096 -29.52 -14.88 5.60
N SER A 1097 -28.49 -14.69 6.44
CA SER A 1097 -27.82 -15.78 7.16
C SER A 1097 -28.75 -16.46 8.18
N THR A 1098 -29.57 -15.68 8.88
CA THR A 1098 -30.48 -16.20 9.91
C THR A 1098 -31.64 -16.95 9.27
N SER A 1099 -32.15 -16.48 8.13
CA SER A 1099 -33.13 -17.24 7.36
C SER A 1099 -32.55 -18.57 6.88
N LEU A 1100 -31.34 -18.56 6.31
CA LEU A 1100 -30.67 -19.80 5.90
C LEU A 1100 -30.47 -20.76 7.07
N LEU A 1101 -30.00 -20.25 8.22
CA LEU A 1101 -29.82 -21.05 9.43
C LEU A 1101 -31.14 -21.72 9.86
N HIS A 1102 -32.24 -20.95 9.89
CA HIS A 1102 -33.55 -21.50 10.25
C HIS A 1102 -34.02 -22.57 9.25
N GLY A 1103 -33.84 -22.33 7.94
CA GLY A 1103 -34.17 -23.32 6.92
C GLY A 1103 -33.36 -24.62 7.04
N LEU A 1104 -32.07 -24.53 7.38
CA LEU A 1104 -31.21 -25.70 7.61
C LEU A 1104 -31.61 -26.47 8.87
N GLN A 1105 -32.00 -25.78 9.95
CA GLN A 1105 -32.52 -26.42 11.16
C GLN A 1105 -33.77 -27.25 10.85
N LEU A 1106 -34.73 -26.67 10.11
CA LEU A 1106 -35.92 -27.41 9.66
C LEU A 1106 -35.57 -28.60 8.77
N CYS A 1107 -34.55 -28.48 7.91
CA CYS A 1107 -34.09 -29.60 7.08
C CYS A 1107 -33.44 -30.71 7.92
N SER A 1108 -32.78 -30.39 9.03
CA SER A 1108 -32.21 -31.40 9.93
C SER A 1108 -33.25 -32.34 10.50
N ASP A 1109 -34.47 -31.85 10.69
CA ASP A 1109 -35.56 -32.63 11.26
C ASP A 1109 -36.47 -33.27 10.18
N LEU A 1110 -36.58 -32.65 9.01
CA LEU A 1110 -37.63 -32.95 8.03
C LEU A 1110 -37.15 -33.33 6.62
N ALA A 1111 -35.85 -33.24 6.31
CA ALA A 1111 -35.37 -33.53 4.95
C ALA A 1111 -35.35 -35.04 4.64
N PRO A 1112 -36.05 -35.51 3.59
CA PRO A 1112 -36.15 -36.94 3.28
C PRO A 1112 -34.98 -37.50 2.45
N GLY A 1113 -33.94 -36.71 2.15
CA GLY A 1113 -32.81 -37.13 1.30
C GLY A 1113 -31.67 -36.10 1.22
N PRO A 1114 -30.63 -36.34 0.37
CA PRO A 1114 -29.49 -35.44 0.20
C PRO A 1114 -29.90 -34.01 -0.19
N LEU A 1115 -29.31 -33.02 0.47
CA LEU A 1115 -29.74 -31.62 0.43
C LEU A 1115 -28.85 -30.75 -0.46
N LEU A 1116 -29.47 -30.00 -1.36
CA LEU A 1116 -28.87 -28.89 -2.10
C LEU A 1116 -29.41 -27.56 -1.57
N VAL A 1117 -28.53 -26.58 -1.39
CA VAL A 1117 -28.91 -25.27 -0.85
C VAL A 1117 -28.58 -24.17 -1.85
N GLU A 1118 -29.55 -23.31 -2.11
CA GLU A 1118 -29.44 -22.17 -3.02
C GLU A 1118 -29.90 -20.88 -2.34
N VAL A 1119 -29.06 -19.85 -2.38
CA VAL A 1119 -29.39 -18.50 -1.90
C VAL A 1119 -28.97 -17.46 -2.92
N ASP A 1120 -29.63 -16.31 -2.95
CA ASP A 1120 -29.35 -15.24 -3.92
C ASP A 1120 -28.29 -14.22 -3.47
N SER A 1121 -27.91 -14.28 -2.19
CA SER A 1121 -26.80 -13.51 -1.65
C SER A 1121 -25.46 -14.12 -2.01
N LYS A 1122 -24.86 -13.62 -3.10
CA LYS A 1122 -23.49 -14.01 -3.50
C LYS A 1122 -22.49 -13.78 -2.37
N SER A 1123 -22.66 -12.67 -1.62
CA SER A 1123 -21.82 -12.34 -0.47
C SER A 1123 -21.86 -13.41 0.61
N LEU A 1124 -23.05 -13.94 0.93
CA LEU A 1124 -23.21 -15.02 1.89
C LEU A 1124 -22.58 -16.32 1.41
N VAL A 1125 -22.79 -16.69 0.14
CA VAL A 1125 -22.19 -17.89 -0.46
C VAL A 1125 -20.67 -17.81 -0.46
N ASP A 1126 -20.12 -16.67 -0.89
CA ASP A 1126 -18.68 -16.44 -0.91
C ASP A 1126 -18.11 -16.52 0.52
N LEU A 1127 -18.79 -15.96 1.54
CA LEU A 1127 -18.39 -16.09 2.95
C LEU A 1127 -18.43 -17.53 3.44
N LEU A 1128 -19.48 -18.30 3.14
CA LEU A 1128 -19.62 -19.69 3.57
C LEU A 1128 -18.53 -20.57 2.92
N ASN A 1129 -18.31 -20.43 1.62
CA ASN A 1129 -17.35 -21.21 0.84
C ASN A 1129 -15.89 -20.85 1.11
N ALA A 1130 -15.57 -19.57 1.36
CA ALA A 1130 -14.19 -19.13 1.60
C ALA A 1130 -13.66 -19.42 3.01
N GLY A 1131 -14.49 -19.95 3.94
CA GLY A 1131 -14.10 -20.13 5.34
C GLY A 1131 -13.78 -18.81 6.09
N ALA A 1132 -14.16 -17.68 5.50
CA ALA A 1132 -13.84 -16.34 5.98
C ALA A 1132 -14.52 -16.02 7.33
N THR A 1133 -13.87 -15.16 8.13
CA THR A 1133 -14.48 -14.52 9.30
C THR A 1133 -15.33 -13.32 8.88
N SER A 1134 -16.34 -13.00 9.68
CA SER A 1134 -17.18 -11.81 9.53
C SER A 1134 -17.23 -11.02 10.83
N ASN A 1135 -17.84 -9.84 10.81
CA ASN A 1135 -18.22 -9.11 12.01
C ASN A 1135 -19.08 -9.94 12.98
N TRP A 1136 -19.07 -9.52 14.24
CA TRP A 1136 -19.98 -10.05 15.26
C TRP A 1136 -21.35 -9.38 15.10
N PRO A 1137 -22.50 -10.09 15.22
CA PRO A 1137 -22.65 -11.51 15.60
C PRO A 1137 -22.63 -12.51 14.43
N LEU A 1138 -22.59 -12.03 13.18
CA LEU A 1138 -22.69 -12.85 11.97
C LEU A 1138 -21.68 -14.02 11.94
N CYS A 1139 -20.48 -13.84 12.49
CA CYS A 1139 -19.49 -14.92 12.62
C CYS A 1139 -20.03 -16.17 13.35
N ASN A 1140 -20.85 -16.02 14.39
CA ASN A 1140 -21.43 -17.14 15.14
C ASN A 1140 -22.52 -17.84 14.30
N THR A 1141 -23.36 -17.07 13.61
CA THR A 1141 -24.38 -17.60 12.69
C THR A 1141 -23.74 -18.40 11.56
N LEU A 1142 -22.67 -17.89 10.94
CA LEU A 1142 -21.94 -18.59 9.87
C LEU A 1142 -21.32 -19.91 10.35
N ARG A 1143 -20.83 -19.99 11.60
CA ARG A 1143 -20.32 -21.25 12.16
C ARG A 1143 -21.41 -22.30 12.30
N ARG A 1144 -22.58 -21.91 12.81
CA ARG A 1144 -23.74 -22.80 12.94
C ARG A 1144 -24.22 -23.30 11.57
N ILE A 1145 -24.29 -22.41 10.58
CA ILE A 1145 -24.64 -22.78 9.19
C ILE A 1145 -23.65 -23.80 8.63
N ARG A 1146 -22.33 -23.55 8.75
CA ARG A 1146 -21.30 -24.49 8.25
C ARG A 1146 -21.36 -25.85 8.95
N ALA A 1147 -21.63 -25.87 10.25
CA ALA A 1147 -21.79 -27.11 10.99
C ALA A 1147 -23.00 -27.92 10.48
N LEU A 1148 -24.14 -27.27 10.27
CA LEU A 1148 -25.34 -27.90 9.71
C LEU A 1148 -25.14 -28.37 8.27
N LEU A 1149 -24.47 -27.57 7.43
CA LEU A 1149 -24.13 -27.98 6.06
C LEU A 1149 -23.24 -29.24 6.07
N SER A 1150 -22.27 -29.30 6.99
CA SER A 1150 -21.42 -30.49 7.16
C SER A 1150 -22.19 -31.70 7.66
N SER A 1151 -23.09 -31.55 8.64
CA SER A 1151 -23.88 -32.67 9.17
C SER A 1151 -24.90 -33.20 8.15
N LEU A 1152 -25.43 -32.32 7.30
CA LEU A 1152 -26.37 -32.66 6.24
C LEU A 1152 -25.70 -33.08 4.92
N SER A 1153 -24.36 -33.11 4.87
CA SER A 1153 -23.59 -33.33 3.63
C SER A 1153 -24.05 -32.44 2.46
N ALA A 1154 -24.42 -31.19 2.78
CA ALA A 1154 -25.06 -30.26 1.86
C ALA A 1154 -24.08 -29.21 1.33
N ALA A 1155 -24.21 -28.84 0.06
CA ALA A 1155 -23.46 -27.75 -0.55
C ALA A 1155 -24.35 -26.51 -0.75
N VAL A 1156 -23.78 -25.33 -0.51
CA VAL A 1156 -24.44 -24.04 -0.75
C VAL A 1156 -23.95 -23.42 -2.06
N SER A 1157 -24.88 -22.97 -2.89
CA SER A 1157 -24.60 -22.35 -4.18
C SER A 1157 -25.39 -21.06 -4.35
N HIS A 1158 -24.88 -20.19 -5.22
CA HIS A 1158 -25.55 -18.93 -5.53
C HIS A 1158 -26.54 -19.13 -6.68
N ILE A 1159 -27.79 -18.72 -6.45
CA ILE A 1159 -28.81 -18.59 -7.50
C ILE A 1159 -29.05 -17.11 -7.79
N PHE A 1160 -29.43 -16.76 -9.02
CA PHE A 1160 -29.83 -15.39 -9.28
C PHE A 1160 -31.19 -15.09 -8.68
N ARG A 1161 -31.38 -13.88 -8.15
CA ARG A 1161 -32.66 -13.44 -7.56
C ARG A 1161 -33.87 -13.69 -8.46
N GLU A 1162 -33.71 -13.51 -9.78
CA GLU A 1162 -34.76 -13.76 -10.76
C GLU A 1162 -35.23 -15.24 -10.83
N ALA A 1163 -34.39 -16.17 -10.37
CA ALA A 1163 -34.69 -17.59 -10.23
C ALA A 1163 -34.89 -18.04 -8.76
N ASN A 1164 -34.76 -17.13 -7.79
CA ASN A 1164 -35.09 -17.36 -6.38
C ASN A 1164 -36.44 -16.74 -5.98
N ALA A 1165 -37.29 -16.44 -6.97
CA ALA A 1165 -38.47 -15.59 -6.79
C ALA A 1165 -39.51 -16.13 -5.79
N SER A 1166 -39.58 -17.45 -5.62
CA SER A 1166 -40.47 -18.09 -4.64
C SER A 1166 -40.04 -17.80 -3.20
N ALA A 1167 -38.74 -17.84 -2.90
CA ALA A 1167 -38.19 -17.51 -1.59
C ALA A 1167 -38.26 -16.00 -1.31
N ASP A 1168 -37.96 -15.15 -2.31
CA ASP A 1168 -38.10 -13.68 -2.23
C ASP A 1168 -39.56 -13.26 -1.95
N ALA A 1169 -40.52 -13.91 -2.61
CA ALA A 1169 -41.93 -13.67 -2.35
C ALA A 1169 -42.37 -14.08 -0.94
N LEU A 1170 -41.80 -15.17 -0.38
CA LEU A 1170 -42.05 -15.57 1.01
C LEU A 1170 -41.46 -14.54 2.00
N ALA A 1171 -40.20 -14.12 1.80
CA ALA A 1171 -39.56 -13.10 2.62
C ALA A 1171 -40.29 -11.75 2.55
N GLY A 1172 -40.95 -11.46 1.43
CA GLY A 1172 -41.75 -10.25 1.19
C GLY A 1172 -43.15 -10.22 1.81
N LEU A 1173 -43.63 -11.28 2.47
CA LEU A 1173 -45.02 -11.38 2.96
C LEU A 1173 -45.37 -10.41 4.09
N ARG A 1174 -44.41 -10.06 4.96
CA ARG A 1174 -44.56 -9.11 6.08
C ARG A 1174 -45.77 -9.37 6.99
N MET A 1175 -46.09 -10.64 7.24
CA MET A 1175 -47.18 -11.04 8.12
C MET A 1175 -46.76 -10.99 9.61
N PRO A 1176 -47.70 -10.73 10.55
CA PRO A 1176 -47.40 -10.64 11.98
C PRO A 1176 -47.15 -12.00 12.66
N SER A 1177 -47.54 -13.12 12.03
CA SER A 1177 -47.36 -14.47 12.57
C SER A 1177 -46.42 -15.28 11.68
N GLU A 1178 -45.67 -16.21 12.30
CA GLU A 1178 -44.90 -17.22 11.57
C GLU A 1178 -45.83 -18.08 10.70
N LEU A 1179 -45.34 -18.48 9.53
CA LEU A 1179 -46.06 -19.36 8.60
C LEU A 1179 -45.21 -20.60 8.40
N PHE A 1180 -45.81 -21.77 8.55
CA PHE A 1180 -45.21 -23.05 8.18
C PHE A 1180 -46.24 -23.84 7.38
N CYS A 1181 -45.88 -24.22 6.16
CA CYS A 1181 -46.76 -24.92 5.22
C CYS A 1181 -46.11 -26.22 4.78
N THR A 1182 -46.87 -27.30 4.73
CA THR A 1182 -46.41 -28.63 4.24
C THR A 1182 -47.04 -29.01 2.91
N SER A 1183 -47.93 -28.17 2.35
CA SER A 1183 -48.56 -28.43 1.05
C SER A 1183 -48.82 -27.15 0.26
N LEU A 1184 -48.86 -27.29 -1.07
CA LEU A 1184 -49.02 -26.19 -2.03
C LEU A 1184 -50.30 -25.34 -1.82
N PRO A 1185 -51.48 -25.90 -1.43
CA PRO A 1185 -52.69 -25.11 -1.21
C PRO A 1185 -52.61 -24.15 -0.01
N GLN A 1186 -51.75 -24.45 0.97
CA GLN A 1186 -51.54 -23.62 2.17
C GLN A 1186 -50.73 -22.36 1.88
N LEU A 1187 -50.02 -22.30 0.74
CA LEU A 1187 -49.21 -21.14 0.36
C LEU A 1187 -50.07 -19.96 -0.11
N PRO A 1188 -49.66 -18.70 0.21
CA PRO A 1188 -50.28 -17.50 -0.33
C PRO A 1188 -50.32 -17.52 -1.86
N ARG A 1189 -51.41 -17.00 -2.45
CA ARG A 1189 -51.66 -17.06 -3.91
C ARG A 1189 -50.46 -16.61 -4.76
N GLY A 1190 -49.78 -15.53 -4.36
CA GLY A 1190 -48.62 -14.99 -5.07
C GLY A 1190 -47.35 -15.85 -4.97
N VAL A 1191 -47.16 -16.59 -3.88
CA VAL A 1191 -46.05 -17.55 -3.72
C VAL A 1191 -46.37 -18.83 -4.49
N ARG A 1192 -47.61 -19.33 -4.37
CA ARG A 1192 -48.09 -20.52 -5.07
C ARG A 1192 -47.92 -20.41 -6.58
N ALA A 1193 -48.23 -19.26 -7.17
CA ALA A 1193 -48.02 -19.01 -8.60
C ALA A 1193 -46.54 -19.15 -9.02
N ARG A 1194 -45.62 -18.63 -8.21
CA ARG A 1194 -44.17 -18.70 -8.49
C ARG A 1194 -43.62 -20.12 -8.32
N VAL A 1195 -44.07 -20.84 -7.29
CA VAL A 1195 -43.68 -22.26 -7.11
C VAL A 1195 -44.14 -23.12 -8.29
N CYS A 1196 -45.33 -22.86 -8.85
CA CYS A 1196 -45.79 -23.54 -10.07
C CYS A 1196 -45.01 -23.15 -11.35
N LEU A 1197 -44.44 -21.93 -11.41
CA LEU A 1197 -43.58 -21.50 -12.52
C LEU A 1197 -42.19 -22.14 -12.39
N ASP A 1198 -41.64 -22.18 -11.18
CA ASP A 1198 -40.36 -22.83 -10.88
C ASP A 1198 -40.44 -24.34 -11.17
N SER A 1199 -41.51 -25.03 -10.77
CA SER A 1199 -41.66 -26.47 -11.04
C SER A 1199 -41.75 -26.80 -12.53
N ARG A 1200 -42.10 -25.82 -13.37
CA ARG A 1200 -42.10 -25.90 -14.84
C ARG A 1200 -40.82 -25.32 -15.48
N GLU A 1201 -39.83 -24.92 -14.68
CA GLU A 1201 -38.55 -24.35 -15.09
C GLU A 1201 -38.67 -23.13 -16.03
N VAL A 1202 -39.71 -22.31 -15.83
CA VAL A 1202 -39.96 -21.12 -16.65
C VAL A 1202 -38.84 -20.09 -16.46
N SER A 1203 -38.23 -19.64 -17.56
CA SER A 1203 -37.09 -18.72 -17.53
C SER A 1203 -37.48 -17.25 -17.34
N SER A 1204 -36.72 -16.57 -16.49
CA SER A 1204 -36.68 -15.11 -16.35
C SER A 1204 -35.52 -14.51 -17.17
N LEU A 1205 -35.55 -13.20 -17.46
CA LEU A 1205 -34.49 -12.52 -18.23
C LEU A 1205 -33.60 -11.65 -17.34
N ARG A 1206 -32.28 -11.86 -17.43
CA ARG A 1206 -31.24 -11.05 -16.78
C ARG A 1206 -30.39 -10.33 -17.82
N TRP A 1207 -30.08 -9.05 -17.61
CA TRP A 1207 -29.26 -8.25 -18.53
C TRP A 1207 -27.82 -8.13 -18.03
N GLN A 1208 -26.84 -8.66 -18.76
CA GLN A 1208 -25.41 -8.57 -18.42
C GLN A 1208 -24.68 -7.50 -19.25
N PRO A 1209 -23.67 -6.79 -18.69
CA PRO A 1209 -22.81 -5.90 -19.46
C PRO A 1209 -21.79 -6.71 -20.29
N GLY A 1210 -21.79 -6.52 -21.62
CA GLY A 1210 -20.82 -7.13 -22.55
C GLY A 1210 -19.42 -6.53 -22.51
#